data_AF-A0A7Z9WYM8-F1
#
_entry.id   AF-A0A7Z9WYM8-F1
#
_cell.length_a   1.000
_cell.length_b   1.000
_cell.length_c   1.000
_cell.angle_alpha   90.00
_cell.angle_beta   90.00
_cell.angle_gamma   90.00
#
_symmetry.space_group_name_H-M   'P 1'
#
loop_
_entity.id
_entity.type
_entity.pdbx_description
1 polymer ?
#
loop_
_entity_poly.entity_id
_entity_poly.type
_entity_poly.pdbx_seq_one_letter_code
_entity_poly.pdbx_strand_id
1 'polypeptide(L)'
;GFQYANVIGVDEDWQPITNPAHLANIRVWLNLIMQEPKWCGTLFSALIINIKLSGTCVKDTDLFQRDVTNLLNHPIEPIYNLAKQFTKLMPVFFNEIGAEGDLREVSTELDEIHKRRDLLIHFLRKQSHVESSNLIVDFIKAIFIFWFTKKKVVLRSFLPDEVYSEITLEGIFIDDQHKLAKRVEHQLDFSSPDDLLSWKQEERHIYLARQTDISKTELRRFDLLVNMFQLLNQKYNLGFQELRTELDQAAQEGFPEMEDLLLTLEHCGTTECVEALLTALEGLKKTILSPEKFEAREDIYYKRHIAVDIPSVYGKYREKKFDSLSLSFRLENLTNIFLERLPETVNLSIITQATFFRIVKCLKLYLRALQVDGISSRRLETYISLLTSSLNIRRFSYTQYLDIFRGLSDGVKDVIYSYYTNIHQNNLTIIIPQIGAENLLTNYRSLWHDDDKTNSIHSLSEAFLRDLIATTFGLQHLDNFITRIIGTLESQKDILDERSLDLLMTYNPKRAISQLHKRNPYTHDLIHLGNKGYNLVILNDDKKAVPPAFIITTEIFRCREVVYGFDKAREDFMQRIRRSLTELEKVTGQKFAEPKDPLLLSVRSGAAVSMPGMMATIHNVGTNEELIEEAAKEHGDSYLAWDNYRRFLQSWAMTSGVPRDEFQSLMNDAKKRYNVSMKGHFSPEQMKELALEYQKVIRNQGLGIPDDPWLQLVTAIEMVFDSWDTDKAKDYRKIMDVSDSWGTAVIVQTMVYGNRSQSSGSGVLFTAHPYRKVQRVALWGDYAYGDQGEDIVSGLVTSYPISVEQAELDGRSVDKTLEVRYPDIYQELLSISRELVYDKRWNPQEIEFTFEGPDASQLFLLQTRDMITIKKQERFQVFADAEAVEKAYLGKGIGVSGSALSG
;
A
#
# COMPACT_ATOMS: atom_id res chain seq x y z
N GLY A 1 44.23 -0.63 32.84
CA GLY A 1 43.73 -1.23 31.59
C GLY A 1 42.35 -1.80 31.83
N PHE A 2 41.57 -2.01 30.77
CA PHE A 2 40.31 -2.75 30.85
C PHE A 2 40.59 -4.21 31.26
N GLN A 3 39.67 -4.82 32.01
CA GLN A 3 39.77 -6.22 32.42
C GLN A 3 38.77 -7.04 31.59
N TYR A 4 39.23 -7.99 30.78
CA TYR A 4 38.39 -8.83 29.91
C TYR A 4 37.78 -10.00 30.69
N ALA A 5 36.59 -10.47 30.25
CA ALA A 5 35.85 -11.54 30.94
C ALA A 5 36.61 -12.88 30.95
N ASN A 6 37.35 -13.17 29.87
CA ASN A 6 38.21 -14.35 29.68
C ASN A 6 37.55 -15.64 30.19
N VAL A 7 36.40 -15.96 29.61
CA VAL A 7 35.67 -17.19 29.93
C VAL A 7 36.44 -18.37 29.35
N ILE A 8 37.07 -19.18 30.21
CA ILE A 8 37.94 -20.30 29.79
C ILE A 8 37.23 -21.66 29.91
N GLY A 9 36.22 -21.77 30.77
CA GLY A 9 35.47 -23.00 31.01
C GLY A 9 34.60 -22.91 32.26
N VAL A 10 34.27 -24.07 32.83
CA VAL A 10 33.53 -24.19 34.10
C VAL A 10 34.37 -25.05 35.06
N ASP A 11 34.44 -24.67 36.34
CA ASP A 11 35.22 -25.39 37.37
C ASP A 11 34.48 -26.63 37.94
N GLU A 12 35.13 -27.32 38.89
CA GLU A 12 34.62 -28.52 39.57
C GLU A 12 33.34 -28.25 40.38
N ASP A 13 33.13 -27.02 40.82
CA ASP A 13 31.92 -26.55 41.52
C ASP A 13 30.82 -26.07 40.55
N TRP A 14 31.07 -26.21 39.25
CA TRP A 14 30.19 -25.90 38.15
C TRP A 14 29.94 -24.39 38.00
N GLN A 15 30.92 -23.56 38.35
CA GLN A 15 30.89 -22.11 38.15
C GLN A 15 31.68 -21.70 36.89
N PRO A 16 31.21 -20.70 36.12
CA PRO A 16 31.98 -20.18 35.00
C PRO A 16 33.33 -19.60 35.47
N ILE A 17 34.43 -20.15 34.96
CA ILE A 17 35.80 -19.65 35.20
C ILE A 17 35.97 -18.38 34.39
N THR A 18 35.86 -17.25 35.08
CA THR A 18 35.92 -15.91 34.50
C THR A 18 36.85 -15.02 35.31
N ASN A 19 37.32 -13.93 34.71
CA ASN A 19 38.12 -12.94 35.41
C ASN A 19 37.28 -12.22 36.48
N PRO A 20 37.57 -12.40 37.79
CA PRO A 20 36.75 -11.83 38.86
C PRO A 20 36.80 -10.29 38.89
N ALA A 21 37.83 -9.69 38.27
CA ALA A 21 37.95 -8.24 38.19
C ALA A 21 37.11 -7.62 37.04
N HIS A 22 36.55 -8.41 36.13
CA HIS A 22 35.87 -7.91 34.93
C HIS A 22 34.69 -6.99 35.27
N LEU A 23 33.71 -7.50 36.04
CA LEU A 23 32.51 -6.73 36.36
C LEU A 23 32.81 -5.54 37.29
N ALA A 24 33.72 -5.74 38.26
CA ALA A 24 34.21 -4.66 39.11
C ALA A 24 34.90 -3.56 38.29
N ASN A 25 35.64 -3.91 37.24
CA ASN A 25 36.25 -2.95 36.33
C ASN A 25 35.17 -2.17 35.57
N ILE A 26 34.16 -2.83 35.01
CA ILE A 26 33.03 -2.14 34.34
C ILE A 26 32.36 -1.14 35.29
N ARG A 27 32.10 -1.53 36.55
CA ARG A 27 31.52 -0.64 37.57
C ARG A 27 32.40 0.59 37.84
N VAL A 28 33.73 0.44 37.88
CA VAL A 28 34.65 1.58 38.02
C VAL A 28 34.54 2.53 36.82
N TRP A 29 34.48 2.00 35.59
CA TRP A 29 34.32 2.83 34.40
C TRP A 29 32.97 3.57 34.41
N LEU A 30 31.88 2.89 34.76
CA LEU A 30 30.57 3.52 34.92
C LEU A 30 30.59 4.62 35.99
N ASN A 31 31.22 4.38 37.13
CA ASN A 31 31.37 5.39 38.18
C ASN A 31 32.12 6.64 37.71
N LEU A 32 33.15 6.49 36.87
CA LEU A 32 33.86 7.62 36.26
C LEU A 32 32.97 8.37 35.26
N ILE A 33 32.25 7.64 34.41
CA ILE A 33 31.33 8.23 33.41
C ILE A 33 30.19 8.99 34.12
N MET A 34 29.65 8.44 35.20
CA MET A 34 28.55 9.03 35.96
C MET A 34 28.92 10.32 36.70
N GLN A 35 30.22 10.62 36.90
CA GLN A 35 30.63 11.89 37.52
C GLN A 35 30.17 13.09 36.69
N GLU A 36 30.45 13.07 35.38
CA GLU A 36 30.02 14.11 34.42
C GLU A 36 29.73 13.47 33.05
N PRO A 37 28.55 12.83 32.88
CA PRO A 37 28.19 12.07 31.68
C PRO A 37 28.44 12.84 30.36
N LYS A 38 28.13 14.14 30.37
CA LYS A 38 28.25 15.03 29.21
C LYS A 38 29.68 15.11 28.66
N TRP A 39 30.71 14.96 29.48
CA TRP A 39 32.12 15.09 29.07
C TRP A 39 32.79 13.74 28.82
N CYS A 40 32.18 12.64 29.25
CA CYS A 40 32.77 11.31 29.23
C CYS A 40 32.45 10.49 27.96
N GLY A 41 32.00 11.10 26.87
CA GLY A 41 31.62 10.39 25.64
C GLY A 41 32.73 9.51 25.05
N THR A 42 33.98 9.99 25.04
CA THR A 42 35.15 9.21 24.58
C THR A 42 35.47 8.05 25.51
N LEU A 43 35.35 8.23 26.83
CA LEU A 43 35.54 7.16 27.80
C LEU A 43 34.45 6.09 27.66
N PHE A 44 33.21 6.51 27.40
CA PHE A 44 32.09 5.59 27.21
C PHE A 44 32.20 4.81 25.90
N SER A 45 32.62 5.47 24.82
CA SER A 45 33.00 4.81 23.57
C SER A 45 34.06 3.74 23.79
N ALA A 46 35.11 4.04 24.56
CA ALA A 46 36.16 3.06 24.86
C ALA A 46 35.62 1.84 25.63
N LEU A 47 34.67 2.03 26.55
CA LEU A 47 33.99 0.95 27.24
C LEU A 47 33.16 0.08 26.26
N ILE A 48 32.39 0.72 25.38
CA ILE A 48 31.57 0.04 24.36
C ILE A 48 32.45 -0.79 23.43
N ILE A 49 33.57 -0.25 22.95
CA ILE A 49 34.49 -0.95 22.04
C ILE A 49 35.05 -2.21 22.70
N ASN A 50 35.53 -2.11 23.95
CA ASN A 50 36.05 -3.27 24.67
C ASN A 50 34.96 -4.35 24.80
N ILE A 51 33.78 -4.00 25.29
CA ILE A 51 32.69 -4.96 25.51
C ILE A 51 32.18 -5.57 24.19
N LYS A 52 32.00 -4.77 23.14
CA LYS A 52 31.48 -5.25 21.85
C LYS A 52 32.43 -6.26 21.20
N LEU A 53 33.73 -6.05 21.31
CA LEU A 53 34.75 -6.90 20.68
C LEU A 53 35.16 -8.10 21.54
N SER A 54 35.13 -7.99 22.87
CA SER A 54 35.55 -9.07 23.79
C SER A 54 34.40 -9.83 24.45
N GLY A 55 33.17 -9.32 24.39
CA GLY A 55 32.04 -9.85 25.14
C GLY A 55 32.04 -9.47 26.63
N THR A 56 31.00 -9.92 27.32
CA THR A 56 30.79 -9.74 28.76
C THR A 56 30.20 -11.02 29.36
N CYS A 57 30.45 -11.24 30.65
CA CYS A 57 29.83 -12.30 31.43
C CYS A 57 29.21 -11.68 32.68
N VAL A 58 27.89 -11.81 32.84
CA VAL A 58 27.15 -11.29 33.99
C VAL A 58 26.33 -12.43 34.58
N LYS A 59 26.51 -12.71 35.87
CA LYS A 59 25.67 -13.67 36.61
C LYS A 59 24.40 -12.96 37.07
N ASP A 60 23.27 -13.67 37.12
CA ASP A 60 22.01 -13.10 37.63
C ASP A 60 22.16 -12.55 39.06
N THR A 61 23.01 -13.21 39.86
CA THR A 61 23.30 -12.84 41.25
C THR A 61 24.16 -11.59 41.40
N ASP A 62 24.78 -11.11 40.32
CA ASP A 62 25.58 -9.87 40.36
C ASP A 62 24.70 -8.61 40.48
N LEU A 63 23.40 -8.74 40.21
CA LEU A 63 22.39 -7.67 40.28
C LEU A 63 22.78 -6.41 39.50
N PHE A 64 23.35 -6.60 38.32
CA PHE A 64 23.81 -5.51 37.47
C PHE A 64 22.67 -4.61 36.96
N GLN A 65 21.41 -5.04 37.10
CA GLN A 65 20.24 -4.19 36.92
C GLN A 65 20.32 -2.93 37.80
N ARG A 66 20.87 -3.02 39.02
CA ARG A 66 21.10 -1.87 39.92
C ARG A 66 22.09 -0.88 39.32
N ASP A 67 23.15 -1.37 38.68
CA ASP A 67 24.17 -0.54 38.05
C ASP A 67 23.58 0.23 36.85
N VAL A 68 22.71 -0.43 36.07
CA VAL A 68 21.95 0.22 34.97
C VAL A 68 21.00 1.27 35.53
N THR A 69 20.19 0.94 36.55
CA THR A 69 19.32 1.91 37.23
C THR A 69 20.10 3.12 37.75
N ASN A 70 21.29 2.91 38.32
CA ASN A 70 22.13 4.00 38.78
C ASN A 70 22.55 4.90 37.61
N LEU A 71 23.02 4.32 36.49
CA LEU A 71 23.34 5.06 35.27
C LEU A 71 22.16 5.91 34.77
N LEU A 72 20.95 5.34 34.73
CA LEU A 72 19.72 6.03 34.28
C LEU A 72 19.26 7.14 35.24
N ASN A 73 19.78 7.17 36.47
CA ASN A 73 19.52 8.22 37.45
C ASN A 73 20.53 9.39 37.38
N HIS A 74 21.48 9.35 36.46
CA HIS A 74 22.37 10.45 36.10
C HIS A 74 21.88 11.18 34.84
N PRO A 75 22.32 12.44 34.58
CA PRO A 75 21.90 13.24 33.43
C PRO A 75 22.52 12.73 32.11
N ILE A 76 22.03 11.60 31.64
CA ILE A 76 22.57 10.90 30.46
C ILE A 76 22.06 11.43 29.13
N GLU A 77 21.13 12.39 29.08
CA GLU A 77 20.57 12.92 27.83
C GLU A 77 21.63 13.27 26.75
N PRO A 78 22.75 13.95 27.06
CA PRO A 78 23.79 14.28 26.07
C PRO A 78 24.53 13.07 25.49
N ILE A 79 24.52 11.95 26.21
CA ILE A 79 25.17 10.69 25.84
C ILE A 79 24.16 9.54 25.72
N TYR A 80 22.87 9.86 25.55
CA TYR A 80 21.80 8.85 25.62
C TYR A 80 21.97 7.76 24.57
N ASN A 81 22.40 8.14 23.35
CA ASN A 81 22.72 7.20 22.30
C ASN A 81 23.86 6.23 22.70
N LEU A 82 24.93 6.72 23.34
CA LEU A 82 26.01 5.87 23.88
C LEU A 82 25.54 5.00 25.04
N ALA A 83 24.68 5.53 25.92
CA ALA A 83 24.08 4.76 27.01
C ALA A 83 23.27 3.59 26.46
N LYS A 84 22.46 3.81 25.41
CA LYS A 84 21.73 2.73 24.71
C LYS A 84 22.65 1.75 24.00
N GLN A 85 23.70 2.22 23.32
CA GLN A 85 24.70 1.34 22.70
C GLN A 85 25.34 0.42 23.74
N PHE A 86 25.75 0.97 24.89
CA PHE A 86 26.32 0.18 25.99
C PHE A 86 25.31 -0.80 26.57
N THR A 87 24.12 -0.34 26.91
CA THR A 87 23.13 -1.20 27.57
C THR A 87 22.65 -2.32 26.66
N LYS A 88 22.49 -2.11 25.34
CA LYS A 88 22.20 -3.19 24.37
C LYS A 88 23.25 -4.33 24.40
N LEU A 89 24.46 -4.09 24.90
CA LEU A 89 25.51 -5.12 25.05
C LEU A 89 25.45 -5.86 26.39
N MET A 90 24.65 -5.38 27.35
CA MET A 90 24.53 -5.95 28.68
C MET A 90 23.34 -6.91 28.75
N PRO A 91 23.55 -8.21 29.00
CA PRO A 91 22.49 -9.22 29.02
C PRO A 91 21.80 -9.23 30.39
N VAL A 92 21.15 -8.13 30.76
CA VAL A 92 20.62 -7.89 32.11
C VAL A 92 19.14 -7.51 32.13
N PHE A 93 18.49 -7.45 30.97
CA PHE A 93 17.11 -6.94 30.79
C PHE A 93 16.01 -7.96 31.08
N PHE A 94 16.22 -8.73 32.15
CA PHE A 94 15.24 -9.63 32.75
C PHE A 94 14.94 -9.19 34.17
N ASN A 95 13.70 -9.42 34.58
CA ASN A 95 13.23 -9.08 35.92
C ASN A 95 13.44 -10.23 36.91
N GLU A 96 13.58 -11.48 36.43
CA GLU A 96 13.67 -12.68 37.26
C GLU A 96 15.12 -13.13 37.49
N ILE A 97 15.54 -13.25 38.76
CA ILE A 97 16.87 -13.70 39.17
C ILE A 97 16.85 -15.24 39.27
N GLY A 98 17.70 -15.92 38.51
CA GLY A 98 17.74 -17.37 38.43
C GLY A 98 16.59 -17.99 37.62
N ALA A 99 16.43 -19.32 37.68
CA ALA A 99 15.32 -20.02 37.03
C ALA A 99 14.07 -20.04 37.92
N GLU A 100 13.05 -19.26 37.56
CA GLU A 100 11.72 -19.26 38.17
C GLU A 100 10.62 -19.55 37.14
N GLY A 101 9.38 -19.67 37.61
CA GLY A 101 8.20 -19.90 36.76
C GLY A 101 8.35 -21.06 35.78
N ASP A 102 7.94 -20.82 34.53
CA ASP A 102 7.96 -21.81 33.45
C ASP A 102 9.37 -22.32 33.16
N LEU A 103 10.40 -21.47 33.25
CA LEU A 103 11.78 -21.88 33.03
C LEU A 103 12.21 -22.95 34.03
N ARG A 104 11.80 -22.81 35.30
CA ARG A 104 12.06 -23.80 36.35
C ARG A 104 11.32 -25.10 36.11
N GLU A 105 10.05 -25.03 35.70
CA GLU A 105 9.24 -26.21 35.41
C GLU A 105 9.80 -27.00 34.22
N VAL A 106 10.03 -26.32 33.09
CA VAL A 106 10.56 -26.91 31.85
C VAL A 106 11.93 -27.55 32.08
N SER A 107 12.86 -26.83 32.71
CA SER A 107 14.21 -27.36 32.97
C SER A 107 14.22 -28.51 33.99
N THR A 108 13.28 -28.52 34.95
CA THR A 108 13.15 -29.64 35.90
C THR A 108 12.56 -30.87 35.22
N GLU A 109 11.50 -30.71 34.42
CA GLU A 109 10.92 -31.81 33.62
C GLU A 109 11.98 -32.40 32.68
N LEU A 110 12.75 -31.54 32.00
CA LEU A 110 13.80 -31.93 31.06
C LEU A 110 14.87 -32.83 31.71
N ASP A 111 15.31 -32.52 32.93
CA ASP A 111 16.28 -33.34 33.70
C ASP A 111 15.64 -34.62 34.30
N GLU A 112 14.38 -34.53 34.73
CA GLU A 112 13.68 -35.64 35.39
C GLU A 112 13.19 -36.74 34.43
N ILE A 113 13.02 -36.44 33.13
CA ILE A 113 12.69 -37.42 32.09
C ILE A 113 13.60 -38.65 32.15
N HIS A 114 14.89 -38.45 32.38
CA HIS A 114 15.89 -39.53 32.52
C HIS A 114 16.32 -39.78 33.95
N LYS A 115 15.51 -39.36 34.93
CA LYS A 115 15.82 -39.46 36.37
C LYS A 115 17.22 -38.90 36.69
N ARG A 116 17.61 -37.80 36.03
CA ARG A 116 18.91 -37.12 36.21
C ARG A 116 20.14 -37.94 35.83
N ARG A 117 19.97 -38.95 34.96
CA ARG A 117 21.07 -39.80 34.45
C ARG A 117 21.73 -39.27 33.19
N ASP A 118 21.10 -38.32 32.52
CA ASP A 118 21.69 -37.61 31.39
C ASP A 118 22.58 -36.49 31.92
N LEU A 119 23.88 -36.76 31.99
CA LEU A 119 24.88 -35.85 32.55
C LEU A 119 24.89 -34.47 31.87
N LEU A 120 24.67 -34.40 30.56
CA LEU A 120 24.70 -33.16 29.80
C LEU A 120 23.51 -32.26 30.16
N ILE A 121 22.31 -32.84 30.19
CA ILE A 121 21.08 -32.11 30.55
C ILE A 121 21.01 -31.83 32.05
N HIS A 122 21.49 -32.74 32.89
CA HIS A 122 21.58 -32.53 34.33
C HIS A 122 22.49 -31.34 34.67
N PHE A 123 23.63 -31.24 33.99
CA PHE A 123 24.53 -30.10 34.12
C PHE A 123 23.88 -28.80 33.62
N LEU A 124 23.22 -28.82 32.45
CA LEU A 124 22.47 -27.66 31.93
C LEU A 124 21.43 -27.15 32.93
N ARG A 125 20.66 -28.05 33.56
CA ARG A 125 19.69 -27.66 34.59
C ARG A 125 20.37 -27.07 35.82
N LYS A 126 21.44 -27.67 36.33
CA LYS A 126 22.16 -27.10 37.48
C LYS A 126 22.72 -25.71 37.18
N GLN A 127 23.32 -25.52 36.00
CA GLN A 127 23.76 -24.20 35.53
C GLN A 127 22.60 -23.19 35.54
N SER A 128 21.44 -23.56 34.99
CA SER A 128 20.28 -22.67 34.94
C SER A 128 19.72 -22.29 36.33
N HIS A 129 19.86 -23.14 37.35
CA HIS A 129 19.23 -22.93 38.66
C HIS A 129 20.18 -22.34 39.70
N VAL A 130 21.47 -22.67 39.62
CA VAL A 130 22.45 -22.35 40.66
C VAL A 130 23.27 -21.12 40.29
N GLU A 131 23.73 -21.01 39.03
CA GLU A 131 24.59 -19.94 38.54
C GLU A 131 24.13 -19.44 37.16
N SER A 132 22.85 -19.07 37.05
CA SER A 132 22.28 -18.61 35.79
C SER A 132 23.04 -17.37 35.27
N SER A 133 23.46 -17.45 34.00
CA SER A 133 24.18 -16.40 33.29
C SER A 133 23.84 -16.43 31.80
N ASN A 134 24.17 -15.38 31.07
CA ASN A 134 23.90 -15.28 29.63
C ASN A 134 24.58 -16.36 28.78
N LEU A 135 25.65 -17.00 29.30
CA LEU A 135 26.38 -18.07 28.61
C LEU A 135 25.52 -19.33 28.38
N ILE A 136 24.43 -19.50 29.14
CA ILE A 136 23.57 -20.68 29.04
C ILE A 136 22.85 -20.77 27.69
N VAL A 137 22.58 -19.63 27.05
CA VAL A 137 21.96 -19.59 25.72
C VAL A 137 22.89 -20.23 24.70
N ASP A 138 24.17 -19.83 24.71
CA ASP A 138 25.20 -20.41 23.82
C ASP A 138 25.50 -21.87 24.16
N PHE A 139 25.38 -22.25 25.44
CA PHE A 139 25.51 -23.65 25.84
C PHE A 139 24.40 -24.52 25.24
N ILE A 140 23.13 -24.07 25.26
CA ILE A 140 22.03 -24.79 24.60
C ILE A 140 22.24 -24.86 23.09
N LYS A 141 22.71 -23.79 22.45
CA LYS A 141 23.10 -23.83 21.03
C LYS A 141 24.17 -24.89 20.78
N ALA A 142 25.18 -24.97 21.63
CA ALA A 142 26.22 -26.00 21.54
C ALA A 142 25.66 -27.42 21.71
N ILE A 143 24.66 -27.63 22.57
CA ILE A 143 23.93 -28.90 22.72
C ILE A 143 23.19 -29.25 21.42
N PHE A 144 22.47 -28.31 20.81
CA PHE A 144 21.83 -28.55 19.52
C PHE A 144 22.83 -28.82 18.41
N ILE A 145 23.93 -28.07 18.31
CA ILE A 145 25.02 -28.34 17.33
C ILE A 145 25.61 -29.73 17.56
N PHE A 146 25.80 -30.14 18.82
CA PHE A 146 26.24 -31.48 19.15
C PHE A 146 25.23 -32.53 18.70
N TRP A 147 23.92 -32.31 18.90
CA TRP A 147 22.88 -33.20 18.39
C TRP A 147 22.80 -33.19 16.86
N PHE A 148 23.04 -32.08 16.16
CA PHE A 148 23.07 -32.04 14.69
C PHE A 148 24.31 -32.76 14.12
N THR A 149 25.46 -32.67 14.78
CA THR A 149 26.76 -33.05 14.18
C THR A 149 27.45 -34.25 14.82
N LYS A 150 27.04 -34.67 16.01
CA LYS A 150 27.78 -35.60 16.91
C LYS A 150 29.22 -35.15 17.21
N LYS A 151 29.58 -33.88 16.99
CA LYS A 151 30.93 -33.35 17.29
C LYS A 151 31.01 -32.84 18.72
N LYS A 152 31.45 -33.67 19.65
CA LYS A 152 31.58 -33.33 21.09
C LYS A 152 32.51 -32.13 21.37
N VAL A 153 33.43 -31.78 20.47
CA VAL A 153 34.34 -30.62 20.64
C VAL A 153 33.62 -29.30 20.89
N VAL A 154 32.39 -29.13 20.35
CA VAL A 154 31.62 -27.89 20.50
C VAL A 154 31.15 -27.63 21.94
N LEU A 155 31.11 -28.66 22.78
CA LEU A 155 30.70 -28.55 24.19
C LEU A 155 31.88 -28.23 25.13
N ARG A 156 33.12 -28.28 24.63
CA ARG A 156 34.34 -28.23 25.45
C ARG A 156 34.45 -26.96 26.30
N SER A 157 34.03 -25.82 25.77
CA SER A 157 34.10 -24.52 26.45
C SER A 157 33.04 -24.32 27.54
N PHE A 158 32.04 -25.22 27.61
CA PHE A 158 30.89 -25.07 28.52
C PHE A 158 30.85 -26.13 29.63
N LEU A 159 31.73 -27.13 29.57
CA LEU A 159 31.69 -28.28 30.47
C LEU A 159 33.02 -28.45 31.21
N PRO A 160 33.00 -28.85 32.50
CA PRO A 160 34.18 -29.31 33.21
C PRO A 160 34.79 -30.56 32.55
N ASP A 161 36.09 -30.80 32.78
CA ASP A 161 36.81 -31.92 32.17
C ASP A 161 36.19 -33.29 32.47
N GLU A 162 35.70 -33.47 33.70
CA GLU A 162 35.04 -34.70 34.16
C GLU A 162 33.77 -34.99 33.37
N VAL A 163 32.82 -34.05 33.38
CA VAL A 163 31.55 -34.15 32.64
C VAL A 163 31.80 -34.25 31.14
N TYR A 164 32.75 -33.47 30.62
CA TYR A 164 33.15 -33.57 29.22
C TYR A 164 33.60 -34.98 28.92
N SER A 165 34.52 -35.58 29.67
CA SER A 165 35.07 -36.91 29.37
C SER A 165 34.00 -38.01 29.30
N GLU A 166 32.98 -37.95 30.14
CA GLU A 166 31.92 -38.96 30.28
C GLU A 166 30.83 -38.92 29.19
N ILE A 167 30.70 -37.83 28.45
CA ILE A 167 29.71 -37.73 27.36
C ILE A 167 30.05 -38.68 26.21
N THR A 168 29.17 -39.62 25.89
CA THR A 168 29.33 -40.54 24.75
C THR A 168 28.83 -39.92 23.44
N LEU A 169 29.30 -40.44 22.29
CA LEU A 169 28.84 -40.02 20.95
C LEU A 169 27.64 -40.83 20.44
N GLU A 170 27.34 -41.93 21.11
CA GLU A 170 26.31 -42.92 20.79
C GLU A 170 25.66 -43.40 22.10
N GLY A 171 24.44 -43.92 22.01
CA GLY A 171 23.68 -44.42 23.15
C GLY A 171 22.32 -43.75 23.31
N ILE A 172 21.62 -44.19 24.37
CA ILE A 172 20.21 -43.88 24.62
C ILE A 172 19.88 -42.39 24.74
N PHE A 173 20.87 -41.55 25.10
CA PHE A 173 20.68 -40.11 25.26
C PHE A 173 20.99 -39.29 23.99
N ILE A 174 21.60 -39.90 22.96
CA ILE A 174 22.15 -39.20 21.80
C ILE A 174 21.52 -39.66 20.48
N ASP A 175 21.29 -40.95 20.29
CA ASP A 175 20.94 -41.48 18.95
C ASP A 175 19.58 -41.02 18.43
N ASP A 176 18.54 -41.07 19.28
CA ASP A 176 17.20 -40.59 18.96
C ASP A 176 17.17 -39.06 18.75
N GLN A 177 17.92 -38.31 19.57
CA GLN A 177 18.05 -36.86 19.45
C GLN A 177 18.78 -36.46 18.16
N HIS A 178 19.87 -37.14 17.80
CA HIS A 178 20.59 -36.90 16.55
C HIS A 178 19.72 -37.17 15.33
N LYS A 179 18.99 -38.29 15.35
CA LYS A 179 18.06 -38.68 14.28
C LYS A 179 16.95 -37.64 14.11
N LEU A 180 16.38 -37.15 15.20
CA LEU A 180 15.36 -36.10 15.19
C LEU A 180 15.94 -34.76 14.68
N ALA A 181 17.08 -34.35 15.21
CA ALA A 181 17.75 -33.10 14.87
C ALA A 181 18.10 -33.04 13.37
N LYS A 182 18.69 -34.12 12.81
CA LYS A 182 18.95 -34.22 11.36
C LYS A 182 17.69 -34.13 10.50
N ARG A 183 16.58 -34.69 10.99
CA ARG A 183 15.29 -34.63 10.28
C ARG A 183 14.72 -33.22 10.29
N VAL A 184 14.79 -32.53 11.42
CA VAL A 184 14.40 -31.12 11.57
C VAL A 184 15.21 -30.23 10.64
N GLU A 185 16.54 -30.36 10.64
CA GLU A 185 17.46 -29.62 9.75
C GLU A 185 17.06 -29.76 8.27
N HIS A 186 16.81 -30.99 7.80
CA HIS A 186 16.50 -31.25 6.39
C HIS A 186 15.05 -30.96 5.99
N GLN A 187 14.06 -31.20 6.86
CA GLN A 187 12.64 -31.07 6.49
C GLN A 187 12.09 -29.65 6.70
N LEU A 188 12.69 -28.86 7.60
CA LEU A 188 12.26 -27.50 7.90
C LEU A 188 13.22 -26.43 7.35
N ASP A 189 14.26 -26.84 6.62
CA ASP A 189 15.28 -25.96 6.00
C ASP A 189 15.96 -25.03 7.02
N PHE A 190 16.22 -25.55 8.22
CA PHE A 190 16.93 -24.81 9.26
C PHE A 190 18.43 -24.87 8.99
N SER A 191 19.05 -23.70 8.93
CA SER A 191 20.47 -23.50 8.62
C SER A 191 21.29 -23.12 9.85
N SER A 192 20.65 -22.74 10.95
CA SER A 192 21.27 -22.44 12.24
C SER A 192 20.41 -22.98 13.40
N PRO A 193 21.00 -23.34 14.56
CA PRO A 193 20.25 -23.58 15.79
C PRO A 193 19.31 -22.42 16.18
N ASP A 194 19.63 -21.18 15.77
CA ASP A 194 18.79 -20.00 16.04
C ASP A 194 17.41 -20.06 15.36
N ASP A 195 17.26 -20.83 14.27
CA ASP A 195 15.97 -21.00 13.58
C ASP A 195 14.92 -21.65 14.49
N LEU A 196 15.38 -22.47 15.46
CA LEU A 196 14.54 -23.12 16.47
C LEU A 196 13.81 -22.11 17.37
N LEU A 197 14.36 -20.91 17.56
CA LEU A 197 13.72 -19.87 18.35
C LEU A 197 12.39 -19.43 17.72
N SER A 198 12.31 -19.42 16.39
CA SER A 198 11.11 -19.01 15.65
C SER A 198 10.03 -20.10 15.53
N TRP A 199 10.35 -21.33 15.95
CA TRP A 199 9.47 -22.49 15.77
C TRP A 199 8.33 -22.49 16.81
N LYS A 200 7.13 -22.10 16.36
CA LYS A 200 5.94 -22.00 17.21
C LYS A 200 5.57 -23.32 17.87
N GLN A 201 5.12 -23.23 19.12
CA GLN A 201 4.79 -24.39 19.94
C GLN A 201 3.73 -25.31 19.31
N GLU A 202 2.64 -24.75 18.73
CA GLU A 202 1.58 -25.54 18.09
C GLU A 202 2.09 -26.33 16.86
N GLU A 203 2.83 -25.65 15.97
CA GLU A 203 3.42 -26.26 14.78
C GLU A 203 4.43 -27.35 15.14
N ARG A 204 5.24 -27.08 16.17
CA ARG A 204 6.21 -28.02 16.73
C ARG A 204 5.54 -29.27 17.30
N HIS A 205 4.47 -29.10 18.09
CA HIS A 205 3.69 -30.23 18.62
C HIS A 205 3.11 -31.11 17.50
N ILE A 206 2.54 -30.50 16.46
CA ILE A 206 2.01 -31.22 15.30
C ILE A 206 3.12 -31.99 14.57
N TYR A 207 4.27 -31.36 14.36
CA TYR A 207 5.41 -31.98 13.69
C TYR A 207 5.99 -33.15 14.49
N LEU A 208 6.20 -32.98 15.79
CA LEU A 208 6.74 -34.01 16.67
C LEU A 208 5.76 -35.20 16.81
N ALA A 209 4.45 -34.94 16.87
CA ALA A 209 3.43 -36.00 16.92
C ALA A 209 3.42 -36.92 15.69
N ARG A 210 3.93 -36.46 14.53
CA ARG A 210 4.03 -37.27 13.30
C ARG A 210 5.22 -38.23 13.30
N GLN A 211 6.16 -38.11 14.24
CA GLN A 211 7.35 -38.95 14.29
C GLN A 211 7.03 -40.26 15.03
N THR A 212 6.84 -41.36 14.29
CA THR A 212 6.42 -42.66 14.85
C THR A 212 7.60 -43.59 15.19
N ASP A 213 8.80 -43.24 14.73
CA ASP A 213 10.01 -44.07 14.78
C ASP A 213 11.05 -43.58 15.81
N ILE A 214 10.65 -42.67 16.69
CA ILE A 214 11.41 -42.13 17.82
C ILE A 214 10.55 -42.26 19.08
N SER A 215 11.15 -42.55 20.23
CA SER A 215 10.39 -42.73 21.46
C SER A 215 9.67 -41.43 21.89
N LYS A 216 8.45 -41.54 22.44
CA LYS A 216 7.67 -40.38 22.91
C LYS A 216 8.44 -39.55 23.95
N THR A 217 9.27 -40.21 24.75
CA THR A 217 10.13 -39.59 25.76
C THR A 217 11.18 -38.68 25.13
N GLU A 218 11.86 -39.13 24.07
CA GLU A 218 12.86 -38.31 23.38
C GLU A 218 12.24 -37.18 22.56
N LEU A 219 11.05 -37.38 21.99
CA LEU A 219 10.28 -36.30 21.35
C LEU A 219 9.95 -35.18 22.34
N ARG A 220 9.50 -35.55 23.56
CA ARG A 220 9.23 -34.59 24.63
C ARG A 220 10.49 -33.90 25.14
N ARG A 221 11.61 -34.62 25.26
CA ARG A 221 12.91 -34.05 25.64
C ARG A 221 13.41 -33.01 24.64
N PHE A 222 13.25 -33.27 23.33
CA PHE A 222 13.59 -32.28 22.31
C PHE A 222 12.68 -31.04 22.39
N ASP A 223 11.36 -31.23 22.53
CA ASP A 223 10.39 -30.13 22.72
C ASP A 223 10.72 -29.26 23.93
N LEU A 224 11.02 -29.88 25.08
CA LEU A 224 11.39 -29.17 26.30
C LEU A 224 12.70 -28.41 26.17
N LEU A 225 13.71 -28.95 25.46
CA LEU A 225 14.95 -28.20 25.24
C LEU A 225 14.73 -27.00 24.30
N VAL A 226 13.89 -27.14 23.26
CA VAL A 226 13.50 -26.00 22.41
C VAL A 226 12.73 -24.96 23.23
N ASN A 227 11.82 -25.39 24.10
CA ASN A 227 11.08 -24.47 24.98
C ASN A 227 12.01 -23.76 25.98
N MET A 228 12.92 -24.49 26.61
CA MET A 228 13.95 -23.92 27.48
C MET A 228 14.85 -22.94 26.72
N PHE A 229 15.18 -23.22 25.46
CA PHE A 229 15.94 -22.32 24.60
C PHE A 229 15.18 -21.02 24.31
N GLN A 230 13.89 -21.10 24.00
CA GLN A 230 13.02 -19.94 23.78
C GLN A 230 12.92 -19.06 25.03
N LEU A 231 12.65 -19.66 26.20
CA LEU A 231 12.55 -18.96 27.48
C LEU A 231 13.88 -18.29 27.91
N LEU A 232 15.01 -18.99 27.78
CA LEU A 232 16.32 -18.41 28.12
C LEU A 232 16.75 -17.33 27.12
N ASN A 233 16.44 -17.50 25.84
CA ASN A 233 16.68 -16.48 24.84
C ASN A 233 15.83 -15.23 25.12
N GLN A 234 14.56 -15.38 25.50
CA GLN A 234 13.71 -14.27 25.93
C GLN A 234 14.25 -13.57 27.19
N LYS A 235 14.81 -14.36 28.12
CA LYS A 235 15.41 -13.83 29.34
C LYS A 235 16.65 -12.96 29.05
N TYR A 236 17.60 -13.46 28.27
CA TYR A 236 18.91 -12.80 28.11
C TYR A 236 19.04 -11.93 26.86
N ASN A 237 18.21 -12.15 25.84
CA ASN A 237 18.25 -11.41 24.58
C ASN A 237 16.97 -10.59 24.38
N LEU A 238 17.11 -9.45 23.70
CA LEU A 238 16.04 -8.47 23.49
C LEU A 238 15.08 -8.89 22.34
N GLY A 239 14.64 -10.15 22.30
CA GLY A 239 13.74 -10.67 21.27
C GLY A 239 12.33 -10.03 21.30
N PHE A 240 11.51 -10.31 20.28
CA PHE A 240 10.11 -9.87 20.18
C PHE A 240 9.10 -11.03 20.24
N GLN A 241 9.57 -12.24 20.58
CA GLN A 241 8.73 -13.43 20.70
C GLN A 241 7.80 -13.25 21.91
N GLU A 242 6.50 -13.52 21.73
CA GLU A 242 5.47 -13.39 22.79
C GLU A 242 5.24 -11.98 23.35
N LEU A 243 5.54 -10.93 22.57
CA LEU A 243 5.37 -9.52 22.96
C LEU A 243 3.97 -9.18 23.52
N ARG A 244 2.92 -9.91 23.11
CA ARG A 244 1.57 -9.73 23.66
C ARG A 244 1.54 -9.93 25.17
N THR A 245 2.05 -11.06 25.63
CA THR A 245 2.11 -11.42 27.05
C THR A 245 2.95 -10.40 27.82
N GLU A 246 4.06 -9.94 27.23
CA GLU A 246 4.93 -8.94 27.84
C GLU A 246 4.28 -7.55 27.95
N LEU A 247 3.52 -7.13 26.93
CA LEU A 247 2.79 -5.87 26.96
C LEU A 247 1.61 -5.93 27.92
N ASP A 248 0.88 -7.05 27.99
CA ASP A 248 -0.17 -7.30 28.98
C ASP A 248 0.40 -7.25 30.40
N GLN A 249 1.57 -7.86 30.60
CA GLN A 249 2.27 -7.82 31.87
C GLN A 249 2.75 -6.39 32.21
N ALA A 250 3.37 -5.68 31.25
CA ALA A 250 3.81 -4.29 31.46
C ALA A 250 2.64 -3.36 31.80
N ALA A 251 1.47 -3.57 31.19
CA ALA A 251 0.24 -2.82 31.48
C ALA A 251 -0.20 -3.00 32.94
N GLN A 252 -0.20 -4.25 33.42
CA GLN A 252 -0.54 -4.57 34.81
C GLN A 252 0.49 -4.07 35.83
N GLU A 253 1.73 -3.84 35.40
CA GLU A 253 2.88 -3.63 36.28
C GLU A 253 3.41 -2.20 36.31
N GLY A 254 2.76 -1.24 35.63
CA GLY A 254 3.06 0.19 35.77
C GLY A 254 3.09 1.00 34.49
N PHE A 255 2.73 0.42 33.34
CA PHE A 255 2.66 1.07 32.03
C PHE A 255 1.27 0.89 31.40
N PRO A 256 0.19 1.44 31.99
CA PRO A 256 -1.18 1.21 31.53
C PRO A 256 -1.40 1.59 30.05
N GLU A 257 -0.61 2.52 29.52
CA GLU A 257 -0.61 2.88 28.10
C GLU A 257 -0.31 1.72 27.13
N MET A 258 0.26 0.61 27.62
CA MET A 258 0.54 -0.58 26.81
C MET A 258 -0.72 -1.38 26.45
N GLU A 259 -1.79 -1.27 27.26
CA GLU A 259 -3.09 -1.88 26.96
C GLU A 259 -3.72 -1.24 25.71
N ASP A 260 -3.71 0.10 25.65
CA ASP A 260 -4.19 0.86 24.48
C ASP A 260 -3.35 0.58 23.23
N LEU A 261 -2.02 0.44 23.41
CA LEU A 261 -1.11 0.09 22.33
C LEU A 261 -1.44 -1.29 21.75
N LEU A 262 -1.67 -2.30 22.61
CA LEU A 262 -2.05 -3.64 22.19
C LEU A 262 -3.34 -3.66 21.36
N LEU A 263 -4.39 -2.99 21.84
CA LEU A 263 -5.66 -2.87 21.12
C LEU A 263 -5.47 -2.22 19.74
N THR A 264 -4.58 -1.22 19.66
CA THR A 264 -4.27 -0.55 18.40
C THR A 264 -3.55 -1.49 17.43
N LEU A 265 -2.58 -2.28 17.92
CA LEU A 265 -1.77 -3.20 17.12
C LEU A 265 -2.60 -4.33 16.46
N GLU A 266 -3.73 -4.72 17.05
CA GLU A 266 -4.61 -5.75 16.48
C GLU A 266 -5.38 -5.29 15.24
N HIS A 267 -5.55 -3.98 15.04
CA HIS A 267 -6.46 -3.43 14.03
C HIS A 267 -5.84 -2.34 13.13
N CYS A 268 -4.57 -1.99 13.32
CA CYS A 268 -3.91 -0.91 12.59
C CYS A 268 -3.29 -1.34 11.24
N GLY A 269 -3.26 -0.40 10.29
CA GLY A 269 -2.40 -0.47 9.12
C GLY A 269 -0.95 -0.12 9.48
N THR A 270 0.02 -0.45 8.60
CA THR A 270 1.46 -0.26 8.87
C THR A 270 1.82 1.14 9.37
N THR A 271 1.24 2.19 8.80
CA THR A 271 1.57 3.57 9.17
C THR A 271 1.04 3.91 10.57
N GLU A 272 -0.18 3.49 10.85
CA GLU A 272 -0.85 3.69 12.13
C GLU A 272 -0.14 2.91 13.24
N CYS A 273 0.32 1.68 12.96
CA CYS A 273 1.10 0.88 13.91
C CYS A 273 2.44 1.54 14.24
N VAL A 274 3.19 2.03 13.22
CA VAL A 274 4.45 2.77 13.45
C VAL A 274 4.21 4.01 14.28
N GLU A 275 3.13 4.76 14.00
CA GLU A 275 2.80 5.98 14.72
C GLU A 275 2.46 5.72 16.19
N ALA A 276 1.69 4.67 16.49
CA ALA A 276 1.38 4.24 17.85
C ALA A 276 2.63 3.78 18.60
N LEU A 277 3.45 2.91 17.99
CA LEU A 277 4.68 2.40 18.57
C LEU A 277 5.70 3.50 18.86
N LEU A 278 5.91 4.44 17.93
CA LEU A 278 6.81 5.58 18.14
C LEU A 278 6.30 6.49 19.27
N THR A 279 4.98 6.64 19.42
CA THR A 279 4.40 7.44 20.51
C THR A 279 4.66 6.78 21.87
N ALA A 280 4.51 5.44 21.96
CA ALA A 280 4.85 4.69 23.16
C ALA A 280 6.36 4.78 23.48
N LEU A 281 7.22 4.60 22.47
CA LEU A 281 8.68 4.73 22.60
C LEU A 281 9.12 6.13 23.06
N GLU A 282 8.49 7.18 22.54
CA GLU A 282 8.71 8.56 22.98
C GLU A 282 8.28 8.76 24.45
N GLY A 283 7.19 8.13 24.88
CA GLY A 283 6.76 8.09 26.28
C GLY A 283 7.79 7.42 27.18
N LEU A 284 8.28 6.24 26.80
CA LEU A 284 9.32 5.51 27.55
C LEU A 284 10.62 6.31 27.62
N LYS A 285 11.04 6.94 26.52
CA LYS A 285 12.22 7.83 26.51
C LYS A 285 12.08 8.97 27.51
N LYS A 286 10.90 9.59 27.61
CA LYS A 286 10.65 10.65 28.61
C LYS A 286 10.79 10.13 30.04
N THR A 287 10.28 8.92 30.32
CA THR A 287 10.44 8.28 31.63
C THR A 287 11.91 8.00 31.93
N ILE A 288 12.66 7.44 30.97
CA ILE A 288 14.09 7.14 31.12
C ILE A 288 14.92 8.40 31.41
N LEU A 289 14.66 9.49 30.68
CA LEU A 289 15.38 10.76 30.83
C LEU A 289 14.82 11.66 31.94
N SER A 290 13.78 11.23 32.66
CA SER A 290 13.18 12.02 33.73
C SER A 290 14.19 12.32 34.84
N PRO A 291 14.22 13.54 35.40
CA PRO A 291 15.02 13.82 36.60
C PRO A 291 14.49 13.11 37.85
N GLU A 292 13.26 12.60 37.81
CA GLU A 292 12.65 11.82 38.90
C GLU A 292 13.43 10.51 39.13
N LYS A 293 13.59 10.13 40.40
CA LYS A 293 14.14 8.84 40.80
C LYS A 293 12.98 7.99 41.32
N PHE A 294 12.79 6.81 40.74
CA PHE A 294 11.77 5.88 41.20
C PHE A 294 12.38 4.87 42.18
N GLU A 295 11.56 4.39 43.11
CA GLU A 295 11.96 3.40 44.09
C GLU A 295 12.11 2.02 43.42
N ALA A 296 13.25 1.37 43.64
CA ALA A 296 13.48 0.00 43.17
C ALA A 296 12.77 -0.99 44.10
N ARG A 297 12.03 -1.95 43.51
CA ARG A 297 11.41 -3.06 44.23
C ARG A 297 12.27 -4.31 44.04
N GLU A 298 12.70 -4.90 45.15
CA GLU A 298 13.62 -6.04 45.17
C GLU A 298 13.07 -7.15 46.05
N ASP A 299 12.41 -8.14 45.45
CA ASP A 299 11.90 -9.31 46.15
C ASP A 299 12.91 -10.46 46.03
N ILE A 300 14.07 -10.32 46.67
CA ILE A 300 15.22 -11.25 46.53
C ILE A 300 15.35 -12.16 47.75
N TYR A 301 15.34 -13.47 47.53
CA TYR A 301 15.40 -14.52 48.55
C TYR A 301 16.68 -15.35 48.45
N TYR A 302 17.25 -15.71 49.60
CA TYR A 302 18.43 -16.57 49.72
C TYR A 302 18.02 -17.95 50.25
N LYS A 303 18.24 -19.00 49.46
CA LYS A 303 18.02 -20.39 49.88
C LYS A 303 19.28 -20.91 50.60
N ARG A 304 19.12 -21.40 51.83
CA ARG A 304 20.17 -22.15 52.54
C ARG A 304 20.09 -23.63 52.17
N HIS A 305 20.96 -24.11 51.28
CA HIS A 305 21.18 -25.55 51.12
C HIS A 305 22.23 -25.99 52.16
N ILE A 306 21.87 -26.92 53.06
CA ILE A 306 22.75 -27.42 54.15
C ILE A 306 23.70 -28.53 53.67
N ALA A 307 23.64 -28.93 52.38
CA ALA A 307 24.37 -30.10 51.89
C ALA A 307 25.44 -29.84 50.81
N VAL A 308 25.54 -28.63 50.23
CA VAL A 308 26.63 -28.18 49.35
C VAL A 308 26.68 -26.65 49.45
N ASP A 309 27.86 -26.06 49.65
CA ASP A 309 28.13 -24.65 50.00
C ASP A 309 27.76 -23.58 48.94
N ILE A 310 26.77 -23.82 48.06
CA ILE A 310 26.40 -22.85 47.00
C ILE A 310 25.10 -22.11 47.37
N PRO A 311 25.17 -20.81 47.71
CA PRO A 311 23.98 -20.01 48.01
C PRO A 311 23.20 -19.70 46.72
N SER A 312 22.04 -20.34 46.54
CA SER A 312 21.14 -20.01 45.42
C SER A 312 20.28 -18.79 45.77
N VAL A 313 20.35 -17.76 44.93
CA VAL A 313 19.55 -16.52 45.03
C VAL A 313 18.46 -16.55 43.96
N TYR A 314 17.24 -16.20 44.33
CA TYR A 314 16.10 -16.12 43.42
C TYR A 314 15.22 -14.93 43.80
N GLY A 315 14.48 -14.36 42.86
CA GLY A 315 13.65 -13.20 43.14
C GLY A 315 13.39 -12.32 41.93
N LYS A 316 12.82 -11.13 42.17
CA LYS A 316 12.54 -10.15 41.12
C LYS A 316 13.15 -8.77 41.43
N TYR A 317 13.73 -8.14 40.41
CA TYR A 317 14.18 -6.75 40.45
C TYR A 317 13.33 -5.92 39.51
N ARG A 318 12.83 -4.77 39.98
CA ARG A 318 12.07 -3.80 39.17
C ARG A 318 12.40 -2.38 39.53
N GLU A 319 12.55 -1.54 38.52
CA GLU A 319 12.63 -0.09 38.65
C GLU A 319 12.11 0.55 37.36
N LYS A 320 11.36 1.64 37.49
CA LYS A 320 10.58 2.18 36.37
C LYS A 320 11.42 2.61 35.17
N LYS A 321 12.60 3.23 35.36
CA LYS A 321 13.47 3.61 34.23
C LYS A 321 14.14 2.40 33.60
N PHE A 322 14.59 1.45 34.40
CA PHE A 322 15.13 0.18 33.93
C PHE A 322 14.10 -0.59 33.09
N ASP A 323 12.88 -0.75 33.62
CA ASP A 323 11.77 -1.41 32.92
C ASP A 323 11.39 -0.65 31.64
N SER A 324 11.38 0.70 31.69
CA SER A 324 11.13 1.53 30.50
C SER A 324 12.18 1.30 29.41
N LEU A 325 13.47 1.19 29.77
CA LEU A 325 14.56 0.92 28.84
C LEU A 325 14.45 -0.49 28.26
N SER A 326 14.18 -1.47 29.11
CA SER A 326 13.93 -2.86 28.72
C SER A 326 12.79 -2.97 27.70
N LEU A 327 11.65 -2.32 27.99
CA LEU A 327 10.49 -2.28 27.11
C LEU A 327 10.78 -1.53 25.81
N SER A 328 11.57 -0.46 25.87
CA SER A 328 11.93 0.33 24.68
C SER A 328 12.67 -0.50 23.63
N PHE A 329 13.59 -1.38 24.04
CA PHE A 329 14.30 -2.24 23.09
C PHE A 329 13.39 -3.27 22.42
N ARG A 330 12.44 -3.85 23.17
CA ARG A 330 11.48 -4.80 22.61
C ARG A 330 10.54 -4.12 21.62
N LEU A 331 10.03 -2.94 21.98
CA LEU A 331 9.21 -2.14 21.08
C LEU A 331 9.96 -1.63 19.86
N GLU A 332 11.25 -1.28 19.97
CA GLU A 332 12.11 -0.93 18.83
C GLU A 332 12.20 -2.07 17.82
N ASN A 333 12.40 -3.31 18.30
CA ASN A 333 12.49 -4.48 17.45
C ASN A 333 11.17 -4.76 16.71
N LEU A 334 10.03 -4.64 17.40
CA LEU A 334 8.72 -4.70 16.73
C LEU A 334 8.56 -3.56 15.71
N THR A 335 8.94 -2.34 16.09
CA THR A 335 8.79 -1.17 15.22
C THR A 335 9.65 -1.29 13.98
N ASN A 336 10.85 -1.86 14.05
CA ASN A 336 11.71 -2.12 12.90
C ASN A 336 11.00 -2.98 11.83
N ILE A 337 10.22 -3.99 12.22
CA ILE A 337 9.44 -4.83 11.28
C ILE A 337 8.43 -3.95 10.50
N PHE A 338 7.78 -3.01 11.17
CA PHE A 338 6.85 -2.10 10.51
C PHE A 338 7.56 -0.98 9.73
N LEU A 339 8.70 -0.48 10.19
CA LEU A 339 9.54 0.49 9.48
C LEU A 339 10.13 -0.08 8.19
N GLU A 340 10.40 -1.39 8.15
CA GLU A 340 10.82 -2.11 6.95
C GLU A 340 9.71 -2.14 5.88
N ARG A 341 8.46 -2.32 6.31
CA ARG A 341 7.27 -2.32 5.44
C ARG A 341 6.76 -0.92 5.09
N LEU A 342 7.18 0.11 5.83
CA LEU A 342 6.72 1.48 5.65
C LEU A 342 6.88 2.02 4.21
N PRO A 343 7.98 1.75 3.48
CA PRO A 343 8.13 2.15 2.07
C PRO A 343 7.05 1.59 1.14
N GLU A 344 6.47 0.43 1.45
CA GLU A 344 5.44 -0.22 0.62
C GLU A 344 4.12 0.57 0.61
N THR A 345 3.91 1.44 1.61
CA THR A 345 2.75 2.35 1.68
C THR A 345 2.82 3.47 0.61
N VAL A 346 3.97 3.62 -0.03
CA VAL A 346 4.25 4.60 -1.09
C VAL A 346 4.55 3.86 -2.40
N ASN A 347 3.82 4.20 -3.46
CA ASN A 347 4.18 3.70 -4.79
C ASN A 347 5.44 4.45 -5.27
N LEU A 348 6.61 3.86 -5.08
CA LEU A 348 7.91 4.39 -5.54
C LEU A 348 8.28 3.94 -6.95
N SER A 349 7.39 3.26 -7.69
CA SER A 349 7.63 2.97 -9.11
C SER A 349 7.59 4.26 -9.95
N ILE A 350 6.72 5.19 -9.56
CA ILE A 350 6.54 6.52 -10.16
C ILE A 350 6.32 7.57 -9.07
N ILE A 351 7.14 8.63 -9.10
CA ILE A 351 7.07 9.72 -8.13
C ILE A 351 6.45 10.95 -8.80
N THR A 352 5.26 11.30 -8.31
CA THR A 352 4.56 12.55 -8.66
C THR A 352 4.40 13.42 -7.41
N GLN A 353 3.83 14.63 -7.53
CA GLN A 353 3.55 15.47 -6.36
C GLN A 353 2.65 14.78 -5.34
N ALA A 354 1.70 13.95 -5.79
CA ALA A 354 0.84 13.18 -4.88
C ALA A 354 1.64 12.15 -4.06
N THR A 355 2.70 11.58 -4.65
CA THR A 355 3.62 10.65 -3.98
C THR A 355 4.42 11.38 -2.90
N PHE A 356 4.86 12.61 -3.13
CA PHE A 356 5.65 13.36 -2.15
C PHE A 356 4.93 13.64 -0.82
N PHE A 357 3.61 13.86 -0.83
CA PHE A 357 2.86 13.99 0.42
C PHE A 357 3.01 12.74 1.32
N ARG A 358 3.03 11.54 0.71
CA ARG A 358 3.23 10.30 1.44
C ARG A 358 4.69 10.13 1.88
N ILE A 359 5.63 10.45 0.99
CA ILE A 359 7.06 10.43 1.31
C ILE A 359 7.36 11.32 2.52
N VAL A 360 6.81 12.53 2.57
CA VAL A 360 6.95 13.44 3.74
C VAL A 360 6.41 12.80 5.01
N LYS A 361 5.27 12.09 4.96
CA LYS A 361 4.73 11.37 6.12
C LYS A 361 5.71 10.29 6.60
N CYS A 362 6.26 9.48 5.70
CA CYS A 362 7.25 8.44 6.03
C CYS A 362 8.55 9.04 6.60
N LEU A 363 9.10 10.09 5.97
CA LEU A 363 10.32 10.75 6.44
C LEU A 363 10.18 11.32 7.86
N LYS A 364 9.00 11.86 8.20
CA LYS A 364 8.71 12.33 9.56
C LYS A 364 8.71 11.19 10.58
N LEU A 365 8.18 10.02 10.21
CA LEU A 365 8.21 8.83 11.08
C LEU A 365 9.63 8.30 11.28
N TYR A 366 10.44 8.24 10.22
CA TYR A 366 11.86 7.88 10.36
C TYR A 366 12.63 8.87 11.22
N LEU A 367 12.37 10.17 11.09
CA LEU A 367 13.00 11.18 11.94
C LEU A 367 12.63 10.99 13.42
N ARG A 368 11.36 10.69 13.72
CA ARG A 368 10.92 10.34 15.08
C ARG A 368 11.64 9.09 15.59
N ALA A 369 11.82 8.06 14.75
CA ALA A 369 12.57 6.85 15.12
C ALA A 369 14.04 7.18 15.51
N LEU A 370 14.73 8.01 14.73
CA LEU A 370 16.08 8.48 15.09
C LEU A 370 16.07 9.26 16.41
N GLN A 371 15.08 10.12 16.63
CA GLN A 371 14.95 10.88 17.87
C GLN A 371 14.72 9.97 19.09
N VAL A 372 13.99 8.85 18.95
CA VAL A 372 13.85 7.82 20.00
C VAL A 372 15.21 7.25 20.40
N ASP A 373 16.17 7.14 19.48
CA ASP A 373 17.53 6.66 19.74
C ASP A 373 18.50 7.75 20.24
N GLY A 374 17.99 8.97 20.50
CA GLY A 374 18.80 10.11 20.93
C GLY A 374 19.54 10.82 19.80
N ILE A 375 19.21 10.51 18.55
CA ILE A 375 19.83 11.10 17.38
C ILE A 375 19.02 12.31 16.94
N SER A 376 19.70 13.43 16.73
CA SER A 376 19.10 14.66 16.22
C SER A 376 19.90 15.17 15.01
N SER A 377 19.19 15.63 13.98
CA SER A 377 19.82 16.17 12.78
C SER A 377 19.03 17.35 12.25
N ARG A 378 19.56 18.55 12.51
CA ARG A 378 19.00 19.79 11.98
C ARG A 378 19.00 19.81 10.45
N ARG A 379 19.98 19.15 9.81
CA ARG A 379 20.06 19.05 8.34
C ARG A 379 18.89 18.25 7.78
N LEU A 380 18.62 17.06 8.32
CA LEU A 380 17.46 16.25 7.91
C LEU A 380 16.14 16.99 8.12
N GLU A 381 15.97 17.61 9.30
CA GLU A 381 14.79 18.45 9.60
C GLU A 381 14.60 19.59 8.59
N THR A 382 15.69 20.27 8.23
CA THR A 382 15.66 21.38 7.27
C THR A 382 15.22 20.89 5.89
N TYR A 383 15.77 19.79 5.38
CA TYR A 383 15.39 19.28 4.06
C TYR A 383 13.99 18.66 4.03
N ILE A 384 13.53 18.02 5.11
CA ILE A 384 12.13 17.58 5.23
C ILE A 384 11.18 18.79 5.25
N SER A 385 11.58 19.87 5.92
CA SER A 385 10.83 21.13 5.92
C SER A 385 10.77 21.77 4.53
N LEU A 386 11.92 21.84 3.83
CA LEU A 386 12.00 22.31 2.43
C LEU A 386 11.09 21.48 1.52
N LEU A 387 11.11 20.15 1.65
CA LEU A 387 10.21 19.27 0.91
C LEU A 387 8.74 19.59 1.22
N THR A 388 8.39 19.72 2.50
CA THR A 388 7.02 20.02 2.93
C THR A 388 6.52 21.35 2.37
N SER A 389 7.35 22.40 2.42
CA SER A 389 7.02 23.72 1.88
C SER A 389 6.91 23.69 0.36
N SER A 390 7.78 22.94 -0.33
CA SER A 390 7.78 22.85 -1.80
C SER A 390 6.46 22.34 -2.38
N LEU A 391 5.71 21.50 -1.64
CA LEU A 391 4.44 20.93 -2.11
C LEU A 391 3.35 21.98 -2.29
N ASN A 392 3.49 23.16 -1.67
CA ASN A 392 2.55 24.27 -1.81
C ASN A 392 3.03 25.34 -2.79
N ILE A 393 4.25 25.20 -3.34
CA ILE A 393 4.83 26.18 -4.27
C ILE A 393 4.45 25.79 -5.70
N ARG A 394 3.90 26.75 -6.45
CA ARG A 394 3.62 26.57 -7.87
C ARG A 394 4.93 26.62 -8.66
N ARG A 395 5.09 25.72 -9.64
CA ARG A 395 6.29 25.61 -10.49
C ARG A 395 7.58 25.30 -9.71
N PHE A 396 7.49 24.37 -8.76
CA PHE A 396 8.67 23.78 -8.16
C PHE A 396 9.22 22.70 -9.09
N SER A 397 10.44 22.89 -9.58
CA SER A 397 11.01 22.06 -10.64
C SER A 397 11.44 20.70 -10.14
N TYR A 398 11.51 19.76 -11.08
CA TYR A 398 11.98 18.40 -10.83
C TYR A 398 13.38 18.33 -10.20
N THR A 399 14.32 19.13 -10.71
CA THR A 399 15.71 19.16 -10.24
C THR A 399 15.83 19.68 -8.81
N GLN A 400 14.98 20.62 -8.41
CA GLN A 400 14.94 21.09 -7.02
C GLN A 400 14.46 20.00 -6.05
N TYR A 401 13.54 19.14 -6.46
CA TYR A 401 13.19 17.95 -5.65
C TYR A 401 14.39 17.02 -5.51
N LEU A 402 15.12 16.74 -6.60
CA LEU A 402 16.31 15.91 -6.57
C LEU A 402 17.39 16.48 -5.63
N ASP A 403 17.61 17.79 -5.64
CA ASP A 403 18.56 18.46 -4.73
C ASP A 403 18.16 18.31 -3.26
N ILE A 404 16.86 18.36 -2.95
CA ILE A 404 16.36 18.10 -1.59
C ILE A 404 16.69 16.68 -1.15
N PHE A 405 16.44 15.67 -1.99
CA PHE A 405 16.73 14.27 -1.63
C PHE A 405 18.23 13.97 -1.54
N ARG A 406 19.06 14.58 -2.38
CA ARG A 406 20.53 14.52 -2.23
C ARG A 406 20.97 15.14 -0.90
N GLY A 407 20.38 16.28 -0.53
CA GLY A 407 20.58 16.91 0.78
C GLY A 407 20.14 16.04 1.96
N LEU A 408 19.06 15.27 1.82
CA LEU A 408 18.62 14.27 2.81
C LEU A 408 19.63 13.12 2.92
N SER A 409 20.11 12.58 1.79
CA SER A 409 21.13 11.51 1.78
C SER A 409 22.42 11.97 2.47
N ASP A 410 22.88 13.19 2.21
CA ASP A 410 24.02 13.76 2.93
C ASP A 410 23.72 13.96 4.43
N GLY A 411 22.48 14.33 4.77
CA GLY A 411 22.04 14.41 6.16
C GLY A 411 22.09 13.06 6.90
N VAL A 412 21.85 11.94 6.22
CA VAL A 412 22.03 10.58 6.78
C VAL A 412 23.50 10.28 6.99
N LYS A 413 24.38 10.61 6.03
CA LYS A 413 25.83 10.46 6.18
C LYS A 413 26.38 11.27 7.35
N ASP A 414 25.90 12.51 7.53
CA ASP A 414 26.28 13.36 8.66
C ASP A 414 25.88 12.74 10.01
N VAL A 415 24.71 12.09 10.08
CA VAL A 415 24.26 11.36 11.27
C VAL A 415 25.18 10.19 11.58
N ILE A 416 25.48 9.35 10.58
CA ILE A 416 26.39 8.21 10.70
C ILE A 416 27.75 8.69 11.22
N TYR A 417 28.30 9.72 10.59
CA TYR A 417 29.59 10.27 10.97
C TYR A 417 29.58 10.81 12.40
N SER A 418 28.59 11.63 12.78
CA SER A 418 28.59 12.33 14.07
C SER A 418 28.36 11.40 15.26
N TYR A 419 27.43 10.44 15.14
CA TYR A 419 26.99 9.60 16.25
C TYR A 419 27.73 8.26 16.33
N TYR A 420 28.36 7.81 15.26
CA TYR A 420 28.97 6.47 15.19
C TYR A 420 30.43 6.51 14.78
N THR A 421 30.78 7.11 13.66
CA THR A 421 32.17 7.09 13.18
C THR A 421 33.08 7.96 14.06
N ASN A 422 32.78 9.25 14.19
CA ASN A 422 33.63 10.24 14.84
C ASN A 422 33.86 9.94 16.33
N ILE A 423 32.85 9.41 17.02
CA ILE A 423 32.94 9.11 18.46
C ILE A 423 33.83 7.89 18.76
N HIS A 424 33.88 6.90 17.84
CA HIS A 424 34.58 5.63 18.05
C HIS A 424 35.92 5.50 17.33
N GLN A 425 36.10 6.16 16.18
CA GLN A 425 37.24 5.96 15.25
C GLN A 425 38.62 6.07 15.91
N ASN A 426 38.84 7.13 16.71
CA ASN A 426 40.12 7.33 17.39
C ASN A 426 40.37 6.26 18.46
N ASN A 427 39.33 5.88 19.21
CA ASN A 427 39.42 4.87 20.25
C ASN A 427 39.67 3.47 19.67
N LEU A 428 39.08 3.13 18.51
CA LEU A 428 39.28 1.84 17.85
C LEU A 428 40.77 1.60 17.55
N THR A 429 41.46 2.61 17.02
CA THR A 429 42.89 2.54 16.69
C THR A 429 43.76 2.31 17.94
N ILE A 430 43.32 2.81 19.11
CA ILE A 430 44.04 2.69 20.37
C ILE A 430 43.73 1.36 21.08
N ILE A 431 42.48 0.90 21.04
CA ILE A 431 41.97 -0.20 21.85
C ILE A 431 42.17 -1.56 21.18
N ILE A 432 41.93 -1.67 19.87
CA ILE A 432 42.05 -2.96 19.15
C ILE A 432 43.42 -3.64 19.40
N PRO A 433 44.56 -2.93 19.35
CA PRO A 433 45.87 -3.53 19.67
C PRO A 433 46.02 -3.99 21.12
N GLN A 434 45.25 -3.42 22.06
CA GLN A 434 45.30 -3.75 23.49
C GLN A 434 44.45 -4.97 23.85
N ILE A 435 43.42 -5.28 23.05
CA ILE A 435 42.56 -6.45 23.28
C ILE A 435 43.34 -7.74 23.02
N GLY A 436 44.00 -7.85 21.87
CA GLY A 436 44.72 -9.06 21.44
C GLY A 436 43.80 -10.20 20.97
N ALA A 437 44.33 -11.10 20.14
CA ALA A 437 43.57 -12.18 19.49
C ALA A 437 42.84 -13.12 20.45
N GLU A 438 43.43 -13.35 21.62
CA GLU A 438 42.94 -14.27 22.63
C GLU A 438 41.63 -13.79 23.29
N ASN A 439 41.46 -12.48 23.43
CA ASN A 439 40.31 -11.86 24.10
C ASN A 439 39.20 -11.42 23.13
N LEU A 440 39.38 -11.56 21.81
CA LEU A 440 38.34 -11.28 20.82
C LEU A 440 37.27 -12.38 20.79
N LEU A 441 36.01 -11.97 20.62
CA LEU A 441 34.92 -12.92 20.34
C LEU A 441 35.20 -13.69 19.05
N THR A 442 34.67 -14.92 18.98
CA THR A 442 34.92 -15.88 17.89
C THR A 442 34.62 -15.32 16.50
N ASN A 443 33.57 -14.49 16.37
CA ASN A 443 33.16 -13.85 15.12
C ASN A 443 34.13 -12.75 14.65
N TYR A 444 34.87 -12.11 15.55
CA TYR A 444 35.88 -11.10 15.21
C TYR A 444 37.29 -11.69 15.11
N ARG A 445 37.56 -12.83 15.75
CA ARG A 445 38.89 -13.46 15.75
C ARG A 445 39.38 -13.82 14.34
N SER A 446 38.48 -14.13 13.41
CA SER A 446 38.83 -14.41 12.01
C SER A 446 39.40 -13.20 11.25
N LEU A 447 39.13 -11.98 11.73
CA LEU A 447 39.60 -10.73 11.15
C LEU A 447 40.95 -10.28 11.72
N TRP A 448 41.51 -11.03 12.68
CA TRP A 448 42.79 -10.74 13.30
C TRP A 448 43.92 -11.51 12.61
N HIS A 449 44.97 -10.79 12.21
CA HIS A 449 46.18 -11.34 11.60
C HIS A 449 47.42 -10.80 12.33
N ASP A 450 48.15 -11.68 13.01
CA ASP A 450 49.35 -11.30 13.79
C ASP A 450 50.45 -10.65 12.94
N ASP A 451 50.54 -11.05 11.67
CA ASP A 451 51.55 -10.57 10.70
C ASP A 451 51.21 -9.18 10.11
N ASP A 452 49.96 -8.73 10.19
CA ASP A 452 49.50 -7.45 9.65
C ASP A 452 48.52 -6.75 10.61
N LYS A 453 49.10 -6.13 11.64
CA LYS A 453 48.36 -5.41 12.68
C LYS A 453 47.58 -4.22 12.12
N THR A 454 48.09 -3.55 11.09
CA THR A 454 47.42 -2.38 10.50
C THR A 454 46.14 -2.82 9.80
N ASN A 455 46.18 -3.87 8.98
CA ASN A 455 44.99 -4.40 8.33
C ASN A 455 43.99 -5.00 9.33
N SER A 456 44.48 -5.63 10.40
CA SER A 456 43.63 -6.12 11.49
C SER A 456 42.84 -4.99 12.16
N ILE A 457 43.49 -3.86 12.44
CA ILE A 457 42.81 -2.67 13.01
C ILE A 457 41.75 -2.15 12.06
N HIS A 458 42.05 -2.02 10.76
CA HIS A 458 41.08 -1.53 9.79
C HIS A 458 39.88 -2.47 9.64
N SER A 459 40.12 -3.77 9.47
CA SER A 459 39.07 -4.77 9.29
C SER A 459 38.15 -4.89 10.51
N LEU A 460 38.73 -4.86 11.71
CA LEU A 460 37.96 -4.88 12.97
C LEU A 460 37.22 -3.58 13.21
N SER A 461 37.81 -2.43 12.88
CA SER A 461 37.14 -1.13 12.98
C SER A 461 35.93 -1.05 12.06
N GLU A 462 36.08 -1.51 10.81
CA GLU A 462 34.98 -1.55 9.84
C GLU A 462 33.88 -2.52 10.27
N ALA A 463 34.23 -3.72 10.73
CA ALA A 463 33.27 -4.68 11.26
C ALA A 463 32.51 -4.11 12.47
N PHE A 464 33.22 -3.49 13.42
CA PHE A 464 32.61 -2.84 14.58
C PHE A 464 31.62 -1.73 14.17
N LEU A 465 32.04 -0.80 13.30
CA LEU A 465 31.20 0.32 12.88
C LEU A 465 29.97 -0.16 12.10
N ARG A 466 30.16 -1.11 11.17
CA ARG A 466 29.07 -1.70 10.39
C ARG A 466 28.05 -2.38 11.28
N ASP A 467 28.50 -3.23 12.21
CA ASP A 467 27.60 -3.95 13.12
C ASP A 467 26.82 -2.97 14.01
N LEU A 468 27.47 -1.88 14.44
CA LEU A 468 26.83 -0.86 15.26
C LEU A 468 25.77 -0.07 14.46
N ILE A 469 26.09 0.37 13.25
CA ILE A 469 25.16 1.05 12.34
C ILE A 469 23.97 0.14 11.98
N ALA A 470 24.21 -1.14 11.70
CA ALA A 470 23.16 -2.10 11.37
C ALA A 470 22.14 -2.29 12.51
N THR A 471 22.58 -2.16 13.77
CA THR A 471 21.70 -2.24 14.96
C THR A 471 21.01 -0.93 15.32
N THR A 472 21.24 0.14 14.55
CA THR A 472 20.66 1.46 14.82
C THR A 472 19.19 1.51 14.42
N PHE A 473 18.35 1.96 15.35
CA PHE A 473 16.90 2.00 15.17
C PHE A 473 16.50 2.94 14.02
N GLY A 474 15.85 2.40 12.98
CA GLY A 474 15.30 3.16 11.85
C GLY A 474 16.28 3.75 10.83
N LEU A 475 17.60 3.79 11.10
CA LEU A 475 18.59 4.47 10.25
C LEU A 475 18.78 3.80 8.89
N GLN A 476 18.98 2.47 8.86
CA GLN A 476 19.15 1.73 7.60
C GLN A 476 17.90 1.82 6.72
N HIS A 477 16.71 1.74 7.33
CA HIS A 477 15.44 1.84 6.61
C HIS A 477 15.26 3.24 6.00
N LEU A 478 15.64 4.30 6.72
CA LEU A 478 15.64 5.66 6.19
C LEU A 478 16.59 5.81 5.00
N ASP A 479 17.83 5.32 5.12
CA ASP A 479 18.84 5.41 4.05
C ASP A 479 18.39 4.69 2.78
N ASN A 480 17.90 3.45 2.93
CA ASN A 480 17.35 2.66 1.83
C ASN A 480 16.15 3.37 1.18
N PHE A 481 15.27 3.99 1.98
CA PHE A 481 14.11 4.71 1.47
C PHE A 481 14.51 5.95 0.66
N ILE A 482 15.44 6.76 1.16
CA ILE A 482 15.97 7.93 0.44
C ILE A 482 16.68 7.50 -0.84
N THR A 483 17.52 6.47 -0.78
CA THR A 483 18.27 5.95 -1.93
C THR A 483 17.33 5.45 -3.02
N ARG A 484 16.27 4.72 -2.65
CA ARG A 484 15.25 4.27 -3.61
C ARG A 484 14.51 5.44 -4.26
N ILE A 485 14.19 6.49 -3.50
CA ILE A 485 13.56 7.70 -4.03
C ILE A 485 14.49 8.39 -5.04
N ILE A 486 15.76 8.60 -4.68
CA ILE A 486 16.76 9.19 -5.58
C ILE A 486 16.86 8.36 -6.86
N GLY A 487 16.99 7.04 -6.75
CA GLY A 487 17.08 6.15 -7.90
C GLY A 487 15.86 6.23 -8.83
N THR A 488 14.64 6.27 -8.28
CA THR A 488 13.43 6.49 -9.09
C THR A 488 13.45 7.88 -9.74
N LEU A 489 13.87 8.91 -9.01
CA LEU A 489 13.92 10.27 -9.56
C LEU A 489 14.97 10.40 -10.68
N GLU A 490 16.13 9.77 -10.53
CA GLU A 490 17.16 9.78 -11.57
C GLU A 490 16.70 8.98 -12.80
N SER A 491 16.10 7.81 -12.60
CA SER A 491 15.52 7.01 -13.70
C SER A 491 14.45 7.77 -14.49
N GLN A 492 13.56 8.51 -13.84
CA GLN A 492 12.57 9.34 -14.54
C GLN A 492 13.24 10.47 -15.34
N LYS A 493 14.29 11.08 -14.79
CA LYS A 493 15.05 12.16 -15.44
C LYS A 493 15.76 11.70 -16.70
N ASP A 494 16.26 10.46 -16.71
CA ASP A 494 16.98 9.89 -17.85
C ASP A 494 16.04 9.54 -19.02
N ILE A 495 14.76 9.30 -18.74
CA ILE A 495 13.77 8.87 -19.74
C ILE A 495 12.97 10.07 -20.29
N LEU A 496 12.63 11.05 -19.45
CA LEU A 496 11.71 12.13 -19.77
C LEU A 496 12.44 13.46 -19.97
N ASP A 497 11.95 14.28 -20.90
CA ASP A 497 12.41 15.65 -21.06
C ASP A 497 11.89 16.58 -19.94
N GLU A 498 12.46 17.78 -19.83
CA GLU A 498 12.14 18.73 -18.76
C GLU A 498 10.64 19.08 -18.71
N ARG A 499 10.01 19.25 -19.87
CA ARG A 499 8.58 19.56 -19.98
C ARG A 499 7.71 18.40 -19.48
N SER A 500 8.05 17.17 -19.87
CA SER A 500 7.32 15.96 -19.42
C SER A 500 7.51 15.72 -17.93
N LEU A 501 8.70 15.98 -17.38
CA LEU A 501 8.95 15.89 -15.94
C LEU A 501 8.08 16.88 -15.15
N ASP A 502 8.05 18.15 -15.56
CA ASP A 502 7.20 19.15 -14.91
C ASP A 502 5.71 18.77 -15.00
N LEU A 503 5.26 18.25 -16.15
CA LEU A 503 3.89 17.78 -16.31
C LEU A 503 3.60 16.57 -15.41
N LEU A 504 4.52 15.60 -15.34
CA LEU A 504 4.45 14.45 -14.42
C LEU A 504 4.36 14.90 -12.96
N MET A 505 5.09 15.95 -12.59
CA MET A 505 5.03 16.49 -11.24
C MET A 505 3.67 17.07 -10.92
N THR A 506 2.95 17.62 -11.88
CA THR A 506 1.57 18.08 -11.67
C THR A 506 0.52 16.97 -11.74
N TYR A 507 0.87 15.79 -12.25
CA TYR A 507 -0.07 14.69 -12.41
C TYR A 507 -0.46 14.10 -11.05
N ASN A 508 -1.77 14.06 -10.78
CA ASN A 508 -2.29 13.40 -9.60
C ASN A 508 -3.08 12.13 -9.99
N PRO A 509 -2.52 10.93 -9.76
CA PRO A 509 -3.21 9.67 -10.06
C PRO A 509 -4.56 9.50 -9.34
N LYS A 510 -4.79 10.19 -8.21
CA LYS A 510 -6.10 10.18 -7.52
C LYS A 510 -7.18 10.96 -8.27
N ARG A 511 -6.80 11.81 -9.23
CA ARG A 511 -7.73 12.55 -10.09
C ARG A 511 -8.00 11.85 -11.42
N ALA A 512 -7.30 10.76 -11.73
CA ALA A 512 -7.40 10.09 -13.02
C ALA A 512 -8.81 9.55 -13.34
N ILE A 513 -9.45 8.89 -12.37
CA ILE A 513 -10.75 8.24 -12.54
C ILE A 513 -11.67 8.58 -11.37
N SER A 514 -12.93 8.88 -11.68
CA SER A 514 -14.01 9.05 -10.72
C SER A 514 -15.07 7.98 -10.94
N GLN A 515 -15.45 7.27 -9.89
CA GLN A 515 -16.56 6.33 -9.91
C GLN A 515 -17.87 7.11 -9.78
N LEU A 516 -18.94 6.67 -10.48
CA LEU A 516 -20.24 7.31 -10.38
C LEU A 516 -20.87 7.09 -8.99
N HIS A 517 -20.78 5.85 -8.49
CA HIS A 517 -21.38 5.42 -7.22
C HIS A 517 -20.52 5.72 -5.98
N LYS A 518 -19.30 6.23 -6.16
CA LYS A 518 -18.38 6.55 -5.06
C LYS A 518 -17.76 7.93 -5.28
N ARG A 519 -18.25 8.89 -4.50
CA ARG A 519 -17.81 10.29 -4.56
C ARG A 519 -16.30 10.41 -4.35
N ASN A 520 -15.62 11.02 -5.32
CA ASN A 520 -14.20 11.37 -5.21
C ASN A 520 -14.08 12.89 -4.94
N PRO A 521 -13.59 13.31 -3.75
CA PRO A 521 -13.53 14.72 -3.38
C PRO A 521 -12.54 15.53 -4.23
N TYR A 522 -11.61 14.88 -4.95
CA TYR A 522 -10.60 15.56 -5.76
C TYR A 522 -11.05 15.88 -7.19
N THR A 523 -12.18 15.30 -7.63
CA THR A 523 -12.65 15.37 -9.03
C THR A 523 -14.12 15.75 -9.15
N HIS A 524 -14.83 16.00 -8.05
CA HIS A 524 -16.26 16.30 -8.06
C HIS A 524 -16.53 17.75 -8.48
N ASP A 525 -16.19 18.06 -9.73
CA ASP A 525 -16.39 19.36 -10.36
C ASP A 525 -16.54 19.19 -11.88
N LEU A 526 -17.06 20.24 -12.51
CA LEU A 526 -17.36 20.28 -13.95
C LEU A 526 -16.09 20.16 -14.83
N ILE A 527 -14.94 20.63 -14.34
CA ILE A 527 -13.69 20.65 -15.11
C ILE A 527 -13.20 19.23 -15.30
N HIS A 528 -13.14 18.44 -14.21
CA HIS A 528 -12.64 17.06 -14.26
C HIS A 528 -13.62 16.11 -14.93
N LEU A 529 -14.91 16.21 -14.62
CA LEU A 529 -15.91 15.22 -15.08
C LEU A 529 -16.52 15.55 -16.44
N GLY A 530 -16.34 16.78 -16.91
CA GLY A 530 -17.09 17.31 -18.05
C GLY A 530 -18.58 17.49 -17.74
N ASN A 531 -19.29 18.16 -18.64
CA ASN A 531 -20.71 18.48 -18.44
C ASN A 531 -21.59 17.24 -18.29
N LYS A 532 -21.43 16.27 -19.20
CA LYS A 532 -22.20 15.01 -19.17
C LYS A 532 -21.92 14.20 -17.91
N GLY A 533 -20.64 13.98 -17.59
CA GLY A 533 -20.24 13.19 -16.43
C GLY A 533 -20.66 13.84 -15.11
N TYR A 534 -20.52 15.15 -15.00
CA TYR A 534 -20.96 15.92 -13.84
C TYR A 534 -22.46 15.80 -13.59
N ASN A 535 -23.28 15.94 -14.64
CA ASN A 535 -24.73 15.81 -14.51
C ASN A 535 -25.17 14.40 -14.15
N LEU A 536 -24.50 13.36 -14.67
CA LEU A 536 -24.75 11.97 -14.27
C LEU A 536 -24.43 11.74 -12.80
N VAL A 537 -23.32 12.31 -12.29
CA VAL A 537 -22.98 12.24 -10.86
C VAL A 537 -24.05 12.91 -10.00
N ILE A 538 -24.55 14.09 -10.40
CA ILE A 538 -25.63 14.75 -9.65
C ILE A 538 -26.90 13.89 -9.63
N LEU A 539 -27.34 13.39 -10.79
CA LEU A 539 -28.51 12.52 -10.88
C LEU A 539 -28.35 11.26 -10.01
N ASN A 540 -27.15 10.66 -9.99
CA ASN A 540 -26.86 9.51 -9.14
C ASN A 540 -26.86 9.86 -7.65
N ASP A 541 -26.29 11.01 -7.25
CA ASP A 541 -26.33 11.51 -5.86
C ASP A 541 -27.78 11.74 -5.40
N ASP A 542 -28.66 12.12 -6.33
CA ASP A 542 -30.11 12.26 -6.13
C ASP A 542 -30.90 10.94 -6.20
N LYS A 543 -30.19 9.81 -6.28
CA LYS A 543 -30.75 8.46 -6.37
C LYS A 543 -31.66 8.26 -7.59
N LYS A 544 -31.42 8.99 -8.68
CA LYS A 544 -32.08 8.72 -9.96
C LYS A 544 -31.44 7.52 -10.61
N ALA A 545 -32.24 6.78 -11.37
CA ALA A 545 -31.78 5.57 -12.05
C ALA A 545 -30.82 5.95 -13.19
N VAL A 546 -29.53 6.01 -12.90
CA VAL A 546 -28.46 6.21 -13.87
C VAL A 546 -27.68 4.91 -14.01
N PRO A 547 -27.41 4.42 -15.23
CA PRO A 547 -26.62 3.21 -15.40
C PRO A 547 -25.23 3.38 -14.78
N PRO A 548 -24.71 2.36 -14.06
CA PRO A 548 -23.39 2.42 -13.46
C PRO A 548 -22.31 2.84 -14.46
N ALA A 549 -21.38 3.67 -14.00
CA ALA A 549 -20.31 4.19 -14.84
C ALA A 549 -19.07 4.54 -14.03
N PHE A 550 -17.94 4.67 -14.72
CA PHE A 550 -16.79 5.42 -14.25
C PHE A 550 -16.35 6.44 -15.29
N ILE A 551 -15.77 7.54 -14.83
CA ILE A 551 -15.38 8.68 -15.64
C ILE A 551 -13.87 8.82 -15.55
N ILE A 552 -13.19 8.67 -16.68
CA ILE A 552 -11.80 9.05 -16.86
C ILE A 552 -11.78 10.56 -17.06
N THR A 553 -11.14 11.28 -16.15
CA THR A 553 -11.29 12.73 -16.07
C THR A 553 -10.43 13.46 -17.10
N THR A 554 -10.68 14.75 -17.28
CA THR A 554 -9.83 15.65 -18.08
C THR A 554 -8.39 15.75 -17.56
N GLU A 555 -8.07 15.29 -16.34
CA GLU A 555 -6.69 15.21 -15.85
C GLU A 555 -5.84 14.25 -16.71
N ILE A 556 -6.42 13.13 -17.16
CA ILE A 556 -5.73 12.20 -18.05
C ILE A 556 -5.52 12.82 -19.43
N PHE A 557 -6.48 13.59 -19.92
CA PHE A 557 -6.30 14.34 -21.17
C PHE A 557 -5.17 15.36 -21.04
N ARG A 558 -5.15 16.14 -19.94
CA ARG A 558 -4.11 17.14 -19.66
C ARG A 558 -2.71 16.55 -19.57
N CYS A 559 -2.59 15.37 -18.97
CA CYS A 559 -1.31 14.67 -18.77
C CYS A 559 -1.06 13.56 -19.80
N ARG A 560 -1.81 13.54 -20.91
CA ARG A 560 -1.84 12.41 -21.85
C ARG A 560 -0.46 12.04 -22.38
N GLU A 561 0.34 13.03 -22.77
CA GLU A 561 1.69 12.84 -23.28
C GLU A 561 2.58 12.05 -22.31
N VAL A 562 2.54 12.38 -21.02
CA VAL A 562 3.32 11.71 -19.98
C VAL A 562 2.71 10.35 -19.60
N VAL A 563 1.38 10.29 -19.46
CA VAL A 563 0.69 9.05 -19.05
C VAL A 563 0.90 7.95 -20.09
N TYR A 564 0.88 8.27 -21.37
CA TYR A 564 1.09 7.28 -22.44
C TYR A 564 2.54 7.16 -22.89
N GLY A 565 3.36 8.21 -22.74
CA GLY A 565 4.78 8.22 -23.10
C GLY A 565 5.72 7.61 -22.06
N PHE A 566 5.26 7.43 -20.82
CA PHE A 566 6.03 6.77 -19.75
C PHE A 566 5.37 5.46 -19.33
N ASP A 567 6.02 4.33 -19.61
CA ASP A 567 5.46 2.98 -19.40
C ASP A 567 4.90 2.78 -17.99
N LYS A 568 5.62 3.22 -16.95
CA LYS A 568 5.16 3.07 -15.56
C LYS A 568 3.91 3.90 -15.26
N ALA A 569 3.76 5.09 -15.87
CA ALA A 569 2.55 5.89 -15.76
C ALA A 569 1.38 5.23 -16.49
N ARG A 570 1.65 4.66 -17.66
CA ARG A 570 0.67 3.92 -18.46
C ARG A 570 0.18 2.70 -17.70
N GLU A 571 1.08 1.93 -17.10
CA GLU A 571 0.75 0.76 -16.28
C GLU A 571 -0.14 1.13 -15.09
N ASP A 572 0.21 2.17 -14.30
CA ASP A 572 -0.64 2.64 -13.19
C ASP A 572 -2.03 3.06 -13.69
N PHE A 573 -2.11 3.77 -14.82
CA PHE A 573 -3.38 4.17 -15.41
C PHE A 573 -4.22 2.97 -15.88
N MET A 574 -3.62 2.00 -16.58
CA MET A 574 -4.31 0.79 -17.03
C MET A 574 -4.80 -0.07 -15.85
N GLN A 575 -4.01 -0.17 -14.78
CA GLN A 575 -4.44 -0.83 -13.55
C GLN A 575 -5.66 -0.15 -12.92
N ARG A 576 -5.74 1.19 -12.96
CA ARG A 576 -6.92 1.93 -12.49
C ARG A 576 -8.15 1.68 -13.33
N ILE A 577 -8.01 1.57 -14.66
CA ILE A 577 -9.12 1.19 -15.55
C ILE A 577 -9.59 -0.22 -15.21
N ARG A 578 -8.68 -1.21 -15.10
CA ARG A 578 -9.03 -2.60 -14.73
C ARG A 578 -9.78 -2.65 -13.42
N ARG A 579 -9.26 -1.97 -12.38
CA ARG A 579 -9.95 -1.90 -11.08
C ARG A 579 -11.33 -1.29 -11.20
N SER A 580 -11.47 -0.23 -12.00
CA SER A 580 -12.76 0.45 -12.21
C SER A 580 -13.77 -0.44 -12.93
N LEU A 581 -13.30 -1.24 -13.89
CA LEU A 581 -14.09 -2.26 -14.57
C LEU A 581 -14.52 -3.36 -13.59
N THR A 582 -13.62 -3.88 -12.77
CA THR A 582 -13.95 -4.89 -11.74
C THR A 582 -14.98 -4.39 -10.73
N GLU A 583 -14.92 -3.12 -10.33
CA GLU A 583 -15.98 -2.54 -9.47
C GLU A 583 -17.31 -2.42 -10.22
N LEU A 584 -17.28 -2.11 -11.52
CA LEU A 584 -18.49 -2.08 -12.36
C LEU A 584 -19.12 -3.47 -12.49
N GLU A 585 -18.32 -4.51 -12.69
CA GLU A 585 -18.77 -5.92 -12.71
C GLU A 585 -19.44 -6.31 -11.38
N LYS A 586 -18.84 -5.92 -10.24
CA LYS A 586 -19.44 -6.19 -8.91
C LYS A 586 -20.78 -5.49 -8.71
N VAL A 587 -20.91 -4.24 -9.17
CA VAL A 587 -22.13 -3.45 -8.99
C VAL A 587 -23.26 -3.95 -9.92
N THR A 588 -22.92 -4.38 -11.12
CA THR A 588 -23.89 -4.85 -12.13
C THR A 588 -24.25 -6.32 -11.97
N GLY A 589 -23.35 -7.14 -11.42
CA GLY A 589 -23.47 -8.61 -11.41
C GLY A 589 -23.07 -9.27 -12.72
N GLN A 590 -22.79 -8.47 -13.77
CA GLN A 590 -22.38 -8.92 -15.10
C GLN A 590 -20.85 -8.94 -15.21
N LYS A 591 -20.31 -9.65 -16.20
CA LYS A 591 -18.86 -9.66 -16.45
C LYS A 591 -18.49 -9.21 -17.85
N PHE A 592 -17.40 -8.45 -17.91
CA PHE A 592 -16.84 -7.98 -19.17
C PHE A 592 -16.16 -9.15 -19.88
N ALA A 593 -16.35 -9.26 -21.20
CA ALA A 593 -15.83 -10.37 -22.00
C ALA A 593 -16.37 -11.78 -21.63
N GLU A 594 -17.54 -11.88 -20.97
CA GLU A 594 -18.19 -13.17 -20.65
C GLU A 594 -19.44 -13.35 -21.53
N PRO A 595 -19.61 -14.48 -22.24
CA PRO A 595 -20.78 -14.71 -23.11
C PRO A 595 -22.07 -14.95 -22.34
N LYS A 596 -21.97 -15.49 -21.11
CA LYS A 596 -23.11 -15.90 -20.30
C LYS A 596 -23.86 -14.74 -19.66
N ASP A 597 -23.21 -13.69 -19.20
CA ASP A 597 -23.90 -12.48 -18.72
C ASP A 597 -23.05 -11.26 -19.11
N PRO A 598 -23.10 -10.88 -20.40
CA PRO A 598 -22.15 -9.95 -20.96
C PRO A 598 -22.37 -8.53 -20.44
N LEU A 599 -21.35 -7.98 -19.78
CA LEU A 599 -21.25 -6.55 -19.51
C LEU A 599 -20.75 -5.85 -20.77
N LEU A 600 -21.65 -5.19 -21.51
CA LEU A 600 -21.28 -4.30 -22.61
C LEU A 600 -21.22 -2.85 -22.14
N LEU A 601 -20.31 -2.08 -22.73
CA LEU A 601 -20.01 -0.71 -22.32
C LEU A 601 -20.25 0.29 -23.44
N SER A 602 -20.73 1.47 -23.06
CA SER A 602 -20.67 2.68 -23.88
C SER A 602 -19.49 3.53 -23.45
N VAL A 603 -18.72 4.02 -24.42
CA VAL A 603 -17.57 4.91 -24.20
C VAL A 603 -17.91 6.25 -24.86
N ARG A 604 -18.16 7.27 -24.02
CA ARG A 604 -18.73 8.56 -24.43
C ARG A 604 -17.81 9.70 -24.01
N SER A 605 -17.62 10.68 -24.90
CA SER A 605 -16.93 11.92 -24.52
C SER A 605 -17.75 12.78 -23.54
N GLY A 606 -17.08 13.60 -22.73
CA GLY A 606 -17.68 14.61 -21.88
C GLY A 606 -16.75 15.81 -21.72
N ALA A 607 -16.92 16.86 -22.51
CA ALA A 607 -16.19 18.11 -22.33
C ALA A 607 -16.88 19.01 -21.30
N ALA A 608 -16.12 19.93 -20.66
CA ALA A 608 -16.68 20.90 -19.72
C ALA A 608 -17.71 21.83 -20.39
N VAL A 609 -17.44 22.21 -21.65
CA VAL A 609 -18.36 22.95 -22.51
C VAL A 609 -19.07 21.98 -23.45
N SER A 610 -20.39 22.08 -23.54
CA SER A 610 -21.20 21.17 -24.37
C SER A 610 -20.90 21.36 -25.87
N MET A 611 -20.58 20.26 -26.56
CA MET A 611 -20.33 20.21 -28.00
C MET A 611 -21.25 19.16 -28.67
N PRO A 612 -22.54 19.46 -28.90
CA PRO A 612 -23.52 18.49 -29.37
C PRO A 612 -23.17 17.95 -30.76
N GLY A 613 -23.17 16.62 -30.92
CA GLY A 613 -22.91 15.94 -32.21
C GLY A 613 -21.44 15.96 -32.69
N MET A 614 -20.54 16.66 -32.00
CA MET A 614 -19.17 16.85 -32.47
C MET A 614 -18.24 15.72 -32.04
N MET A 615 -18.43 15.20 -30.82
CA MET A 615 -17.51 14.26 -30.19
C MET A 615 -17.92 12.80 -30.38
N ALA A 616 -16.96 11.87 -30.26
CA ALA A 616 -17.21 10.45 -30.48
C ALA A 616 -18.04 9.77 -29.37
N THR A 617 -18.74 8.73 -29.76
CA THR A 617 -19.40 7.77 -28.87
C THR A 617 -19.34 6.39 -29.50
N ILE A 618 -18.85 5.42 -28.75
CA ILE A 618 -18.73 4.02 -29.19
C ILE A 618 -19.64 3.21 -28.28
N HIS A 619 -20.55 2.43 -28.88
CA HIS A 619 -21.54 1.64 -28.17
C HIS A 619 -21.18 0.16 -28.19
N ASN A 620 -21.68 -0.62 -27.22
CA ASN A 620 -21.55 -2.07 -27.16
C ASN A 620 -20.08 -2.57 -27.18
N VAL A 621 -19.15 -1.85 -26.56
CA VAL A 621 -17.76 -2.26 -26.40
C VAL A 621 -17.69 -3.46 -25.45
N GLY A 622 -16.87 -4.45 -25.79
CA GLY A 622 -16.66 -5.64 -24.96
C GLY A 622 -17.08 -6.95 -25.61
N THR A 623 -17.14 -6.99 -26.95
CA THR A 623 -17.76 -8.10 -27.68
C THR A 623 -16.99 -8.42 -28.97
N ASN A 624 -17.09 -9.65 -29.43
CA ASN A 624 -16.53 -10.09 -30.70
C ASN A 624 -17.43 -11.17 -31.31
N GLU A 625 -17.08 -11.65 -32.50
CA GLU A 625 -17.90 -12.62 -33.24
C GLU A 625 -18.12 -13.92 -32.44
N GLU A 626 -17.08 -14.43 -31.77
CA GLU A 626 -17.13 -15.65 -30.95
C GLU A 626 -18.03 -15.47 -29.72
N LEU A 627 -17.83 -14.40 -28.97
CA LEU A 627 -18.62 -14.06 -27.78
C LEU A 627 -20.11 -13.88 -28.10
N ILE A 628 -20.42 -13.25 -29.24
CA ILE A 628 -21.81 -13.07 -29.69
C ILE A 628 -22.44 -14.38 -30.11
N GLU A 629 -21.68 -15.24 -30.79
CA GLU A 629 -22.17 -16.56 -31.20
C GLU A 629 -22.46 -17.46 -29.99
N GLU A 630 -21.66 -17.36 -28.93
CA GLU A 630 -21.91 -18.04 -27.66
C GLU A 630 -23.10 -17.43 -26.90
N ALA A 631 -23.13 -16.10 -26.74
CA ALA A 631 -24.24 -15.39 -26.09
C ALA A 631 -25.59 -15.69 -26.77
N ALA A 632 -25.62 -15.73 -28.11
CA ALA A 632 -26.80 -16.06 -28.89
C ALA A 632 -27.32 -17.49 -28.63
N LYS A 633 -26.43 -18.45 -28.31
CA LYS A 633 -26.80 -19.83 -27.97
C LYS A 633 -27.36 -19.94 -26.56
N GLU A 634 -26.82 -19.18 -25.60
CA GLU A 634 -27.16 -19.31 -24.18
C GLU A 634 -28.38 -18.48 -23.75
N HIS A 635 -28.60 -17.29 -24.34
CA HIS A 635 -29.59 -16.31 -23.85
C HIS A 635 -30.93 -16.28 -24.58
N GLY A 636 -31.10 -17.07 -25.64
CA GLY A 636 -32.37 -17.16 -26.38
C GLY A 636 -32.76 -15.90 -27.16
N ASP A 637 -31.98 -14.82 -27.10
CA ASP A 637 -32.21 -13.55 -27.83
C ASP A 637 -31.09 -13.28 -28.85
N SER A 638 -30.97 -14.21 -29.80
CA SER A 638 -29.95 -14.18 -30.86
C SER A 638 -30.02 -12.89 -31.70
N TYR A 639 -31.24 -12.37 -31.95
CA TYR A 639 -31.41 -11.14 -32.72
C TYR A 639 -30.76 -9.93 -32.01
N LEU A 640 -31.01 -9.76 -30.71
CA LEU A 640 -30.43 -8.66 -29.92
C LEU A 640 -28.91 -8.71 -29.93
N ALA A 641 -28.33 -9.90 -29.76
CA ALA A 641 -26.88 -10.10 -29.75
C ALA A 641 -26.24 -9.65 -31.08
N TRP A 642 -26.76 -10.12 -32.22
CA TRP A 642 -26.24 -9.75 -33.54
C TRP A 642 -26.51 -8.28 -33.90
N ASP A 643 -27.64 -7.70 -33.49
CA ASP A 643 -27.89 -6.27 -33.69
C ASP A 643 -26.92 -5.40 -32.89
N ASN A 644 -26.66 -5.76 -31.64
CA ASN A 644 -25.69 -5.05 -30.80
C ASN A 644 -24.28 -5.12 -31.40
N TYR A 645 -23.89 -6.28 -31.95
CA TYR A 645 -22.60 -6.45 -32.64
C TYR A 645 -22.49 -5.57 -33.88
N ARG A 646 -23.50 -5.57 -34.75
CA ARG A 646 -23.56 -4.69 -35.93
C ARG A 646 -23.45 -3.21 -35.54
N ARG A 647 -24.09 -2.79 -34.45
CA ARG A 647 -24.00 -1.42 -33.92
C ARG A 647 -22.61 -1.08 -33.39
N PHE A 648 -21.98 -2.01 -32.67
CA PHE A 648 -20.59 -1.85 -32.24
C PHE A 648 -19.68 -1.57 -33.45
N LEU A 649 -19.74 -2.45 -34.46
CA LEU A 649 -18.99 -2.33 -35.71
C LEU A 649 -19.22 -0.96 -36.39
N GLN A 650 -20.47 -0.56 -36.53
CA GLN A 650 -20.84 0.72 -37.13
C GLN A 650 -20.27 1.91 -36.33
N SER A 651 -20.45 1.93 -35.01
CA SER A 651 -20.01 3.04 -34.14
C SER A 651 -18.48 3.17 -34.11
N TRP A 652 -17.77 2.05 -34.13
CA TRP A 652 -16.31 1.99 -34.21
C TRP A 652 -15.79 2.58 -35.53
N ALA A 653 -16.35 2.11 -36.65
CA ALA A 653 -15.95 2.55 -37.97
C ALA A 653 -16.27 4.02 -38.21
N MET A 654 -17.45 4.50 -37.78
CA MET A 654 -17.80 5.91 -37.87
C MET A 654 -16.86 6.81 -37.07
N THR A 655 -16.42 6.36 -35.89
CA THR A 655 -15.42 7.09 -35.10
C THR A 655 -14.05 7.09 -35.79
N SER A 656 -13.75 6.06 -36.58
CA SER A 656 -12.54 5.95 -37.40
C SER A 656 -12.63 6.68 -38.75
N GLY A 657 -13.72 7.43 -39.00
CA GLY A 657 -13.89 8.27 -40.20
C GLY A 657 -14.75 7.68 -41.31
N VAL A 658 -15.32 6.47 -41.14
CA VAL A 658 -16.20 5.87 -42.15
C VAL A 658 -17.56 6.60 -42.16
N PRO A 659 -18.06 7.07 -43.31
CA PRO A 659 -19.33 7.75 -43.37
C PRO A 659 -20.49 6.80 -43.07
N ARG A 660 -21.55 7.32 -42.43
CA ARG A 660 -22.76 6.56 -42.10
C ARG A 660 -23.45 5.96 -43.34
N ASP A 661 -23.33 6.63 -44.49
CA ASP A 661 -23.99 6.25 -45.74
C ASP A 661 -23.57 4.85 -46.25
N GLU A 662 -22.32 4.45 -46.00
CA GLU A 662 -21.82 3.10 -46.31
C GLU A 662 -22.66 2.03 -45.61
N PHE A 663 -22.89 2.20 -44.31
CA PHE A 663 -23.70 1.27 -43.51
C PHE A 663 -25.19 1.35 -43.86
N GLN A 664 -25.69 2.54 -44.21
CA GLN A 664 -27.07 2.70 -44.65
C GLN A 664 -27.32 1.96 -45.96
N SER A 665 -26.36 1.94 -46.89
CA SER A 665 -26.45 1.16 -48.12
C SER A 665 -26.56 -0.33 -47.82
N LEU A 666 -25.68 -0.86 -46.95
CA LEU A 666 -25.72 -2.28 -46.55
C LEU A 666 -27.07 -2.67 -45.94
N MET A 667 -27.59 -1.86 -45.01
CA MET A 667 -28.91 -2.08 -44.41
C MET A 667 -30.02 -2.09 -45.47
N ASN A 668 -30.01 -1.14 -46.41
CA ASN A 668 -31.02 -1.05 -47.46
C ASN A 668 -30.94 -2.22 -48.45
N ASP A 669 -29.74 -2.68 -48.79
CA ASP A 669 -29.53 -3.80 -49.69
C ASP A 669 -29.96 -5.13 -49.03
N ALA A 670 -29.67 -5.31 -47.74
CA ALA A 670 -30.19 -6.44 -46.96
C ALA A 670 -31.73 -6.43 -46.87
N LYS A 671 -32.35 -5.26 -46.64
CA LYS A 671 -33.81 -5.11 -46.62
C LYS A 671 -34.44 -5.54 -47.96
N LYS A 672 -33.84 -5.12 -49.08
CA LYS A 672 -34.28 -5.53 -50.43
C LYS A 672 -34.09 -7.03 -50.66
N ARG A 673 -32.92 -7.57 -50.28
CA ARG A 673 -32.57 -9.00 -50.44
C ARG A 673 -33.56 -9.91 -49.73
N TYR A 674 -33.96 -9.54 -48.51
CA TYR A 674 -34.87 -10.32 -47.68
C TYR A 674 -36.33 -9.89 -47.76
N ASN A 675 -36.65 -8.92 -48.63
CA ASN A 675 -37.99 -8.35 -48.81
C ASN A 675 -38.65 -7.92 -47.47
N VAL A 676 -37.86 -7.28 -46.59
CA VAL A 676 -38.34 -6.74 -45.31
C VAL A 676 -38.40 -5.21 -45.36
N SER A 677 -39.49 -4.64 -44.83
CA SER A 677 -39.72 -3.18 -44.83
C SER A 677 -39.00 -2.47 -43.68
N MET A 678 -38.92 -3.11 -42.51
CA MET A 678 -38.35 -2.55 -41.29
C MET A 678 -37.27 -3.48 -40.74
N LYS A 679 -36.30 -2.90 -40.05
CA LYS A 679 -35.18 -3.63 -39.44
C LYS A 679 -35.67 -4.70 -38.46
N GLY A 680 -36.65 -4.38 -37.62
CA GLY A 680 -37.24 -5.33 -36.66
C GLY A 680 -37.92 -6.56 -37.28
N HIS A 681 -38.04 -6.64 -38.61
CA HIS A 681 -38.59 -7.80 -39.31
C HIS A 681 -37.50 -8.79 -39.80
N PHE A 682 -36.21 -8.50 -39.60
CA PHE A 682 -35.16 -9.49 -39.87
C PHE A 682 -35.23 -10.65 -38.86
N SER A 683 -34.99 -11.87 -39.36
CA SER A 683 -34.70 -13.02 -38.50
C SER A 683 -33.30 -12.89 -37.85
N PRO A 684 -33.03 -13.61 -36.74
CA PRO A 684 -31.71 -13.62 -36.13
C PRO A 684 -30.57 -13.98 -37.10
N GLU A 685 -30.80 -14.94 -38.00
CA GLU A 685 -29.82 -15.39 -39.00
C GLU A 685 -29.53 -14.30 -40.04
N GLN A 686 -30.56 -13.56 -40.46
CA GLN A 686 -30.39 -12.43 -41.38
C GLN A 686 -29.64 -11.27 -40.72
N MET A 687 -29.89 -11.01 -39.43
CA MET A 687 -29.14 -10.00 -38.68
C MET A 687 -27.68 -10.41 -38.49
N LYS A 688 -27.40 -11.70 -38.25
CA LYS A 688 -26.03 -12.26 -38.22
C LYS A 688 -25.30 -11.98 -39.53
N GLU A 689 -25.91 -12.33 -40.66
CA GLU A 689 -25.31 -12.10 -41.98
C GLU A 689 -25.00 -10.62 -42.22
N LEU A 690 -25.93 -9.72 -41.89
CA LEU A 690 -25.73 -8.28 -42.01
C LEU A 690 -24.58 -7.77 -41.13
N ALA A 691 -24.47 -8.26 -39.89
CA ALA A 691 -23.36 -7.91 -39.00
C ALA A 691 -22.00 -8.34 -39.57
N LEU A 692 -21.91 -9.53 -40.17
CA LEU A 692 -20.70 -10.03 -40.82
C LEU A 692 -20.37 -9.25 -42.11
N GLU A 693 -21.38 -8.79 -42.85
CA GLU A 693 -21.17 -7.87 -43.98
C GLU A 693 -20.57 -6.53 -43.53
N TYR A 694 -21.06 -5.96 -42.43
CA TYR A 694 -20.48 -4.75 -41.82
C TYR A 694 -19.01 -4.99 -41.45
N GLN A 695 -18.72 -6.10 -40.77
CA GLN A 695 -17.37 -6.48 -40.36
C GLN A 695 -16.44 -6.60 -41.59
N LYS A 696 -16.93 -7.21 -42.68
CA LYS A 696 -16.18 -7.37 -43.93
C LYS A 696 -15.86 -6.03 -44.60
N VAL A 697 -16.83 -5.10 -44.64
CA VAL A 697 -16.60 -3.75 -45.19
C VAL A 697 -15.55 -3.00 -44.39
N ILE A 698 -15.63 -3.05 -43.06
CA ILE A 698 -14.67 -2.41 -42.15
C ILE A 698 -13.25 -2.98 -42.38
N ARG A 699 -13.12 -4.31 -42.44
CA ARG A 699 -11.83 -4.99 -42.71
C ARG A 699 -11.27 -4.62 -44.09
N ASN A 700 -12.11 -4.54 -45.12
CA ASN A 700 -11.70 -4.14 -46.48
C ASN A 700 -11.20 -2.69 -46.55
N GLN A 701 -11.68 -1.81 -45.66
CA GLN A 701 -11.17 -0.44 -45.52
C GLN A 701 -9.87 -0.35 -44.71
N GLY A 702 -9.32 -1.49 -44.26
CA GLY A 702 -8.07 -1.56 -43.50
C GLY A 702 -8.23 -1.17 -42.02
N LEU A 703 -9.46 -1.08 -41.51
CA LEU A 703 -9.73 -0.75 -40.12
C LEU A 703 -9.64 -2.01 -39.26
N GLY A 704 -8.69 -2.02 -38.32
CA GLY A 704 -8.56 -3.07 -37.31
C GLY A 704 -9.49 -2.83 -36.13
N ILE A 705 -10.31 -3.84 -35.79
CA ILE A 705 -11.02 -3.91 -34.51
C ILE A 705 -10.34 -5.02 -33.71
N PRO A 706 -9.80 -4.74 -32.51
CA PRO A 706 -9.19 -5.78 -31.69
C PRO A 706 -10.21 -6.87 -31.33
N ASP A 707 -9.84 -8.14 -31.45
CA ASP A 707 -10.70 -9.24 -31.00
C ASP A 707 -10.74 -9.36 -29.46
N ASP A 708 -9.66 -8.95 -28.78
CA ASP A 708 -9.60 -8.87 -27.31
C ASP A 708 -10.45 -7.69 -26.79
N PRO A 709 -11.53 -7.95 -26.03
CA PRO A 709 -12.39 -6.92 -25.42
C PRO A 709 -11.63 -5.90 -24.57
N TRP A 710 -10.56 -6.30 -23.89
CA TRP A 710 -9.75 -5.37 -23.11
C TRP A 710 -9.07 -4.33 -24.01
N LEU A 711 -8.46 -4.79 -25.12
CA LEU A 711 -7.87 -3.89 -26.11
C LEU A 711 -8.93 -3.04 -26.81
N GLN A 712 -10.15 -3.56 -27.03
CA GLN A 712 -11.26 -2.76 -27.54
C GLN A 712 -11.58 -1.58 -26.62
N LEU A 713 -11.68 -1.81 -25.30
CA LEU A 713 -11.98 -0.75 -24.34
C LEU A 713 -10.86 0.31 -24.29
N VAL A 714 -9.61 -0.12 -24.22
CA VAL A 714 -8.45 0.80 -24.21
C VAL A 714 -8.42 1.64 -25.48
N THR A 715 -8.59 1.02 -26.65
CA THR A 715 -8.59 1.72 -27.94
C THR A 715 -9.80 2.64 -28.06
N ALA A 716 -10.99 2.24 -27.60
CA ALA A 716 -12.18 3.09 -27.59
C ALA A 716 -11.98 4.35 -26.73
N ILE A 717 -11.32 4.23 -25.57
CA ILE A 717 -10.96 5.37 -24.73
C ILE A 717 -10.00 6.31 -25.48
N GLU A 718 -8.97 5.78 -26.13
CA GLU A 718 -8.03 6.56 -26.94
C GLU A 718 -8.73 7.28 -28.10
N MET A 719 -9.60 6.57 -28.84
CA MET A 719 -10.40 7.14 -29.93
C MET A 719 -11.32 8.28 -29.46
N VAL A 720 -11.90 8.16 -28.26
CA VAL A 720 -12.71 9.25 -27.69
C VAL A 720 -11.85 10.45 -27.32
N PHE A 721 -10.65 10.25 -26.75
CA PHE A 721 -9.73 11.36 -26.53
C PHE A 721 -9.29 12.01 -27.86
N ASP A 722 -8.96 11.22 -28.88
CA ASP A 722 -8.58 11.71 -30.21
C ASP A 722 -9.70 12.46 -30.91
N SER A 723 -10.95 12.14 -30.60
CA SER A 723 -12.11 12.83 -31.16
C SER A 723 -12.13 14.34 -30.84
N TRP A 724 -11.45 14.76 -29.76
CA TRP A 724 -11.24 16.17 -29.42
C TRP A 724 -10.46 16.91 -30.51
N ASP A 725 -9.55 16.25 -31.20
CA ASP A 725 -8.66 16.85 -32.18
C ASP A 725 -9.09 16.63 -33.64
N THR A 726 -10.30 16.10 -33.85
CA THR A 726 -10.91 16.02 -35.19
C THR A 726 -11.19 17.41 -35.76
N ASP A 727 -11.11 17.55 -37.09
CA ASP A 727 -11.31 18.83 -37.78
C ASP A 727 -12.65 19.47 -37.43
N LYS A 728 -13.74 18.67 -37.42
CA LYS A 728 -15.07 19.13 -37.00
C LYS A 728 -15.08 19.71 -35.58
N ALA A 729 -14.38 19.08 -34.63
CA ALA A 729 -14.35 19.52 -33.23
C ALA A 729 -13.51 20.80 -33.07
N LYS A 730 -12.36 20.88 -33.75
CA LYS A 730 -11.52 22.08 -33.81
C LYS A 730 -12.26 23.27 -34.42
N ASP A 731 -12.95 23.06 -35.53
CA ASP A 731 -13.73 24.11 -36.19
C ASP A 731 -14.86 24.61 -35.28
N TYR A 732 -15.58 23.70 -34.61
CA TYR A 732 -16.60 24.09 -33.63
C TYR A 732 -16.02 24.94 -32.50
N ARG A 733 -14.88 24.53 -31.93
CA ARG A 733 -14.21 25.29 -30.87
C ARG A 733 -13.78 26.66 -31.34
N LYS A 734 -13.24 26.77 -32.55
CA LYS A 734 -12.86 28.04 -33.18
C LYS A 734 -14.06 28.97 -33.38
N ILE A 735 -15.19 28.42 -33.87
CA ILE A 735 -16.44 29.17 -34.07
C ILE A 735 -17.02 29.64 -32.73
N MET A 736 -16.97 28.79 -31.70
CA MET A 736 -17.55 29.05 -30.39
C MET A 736 -16.58 29.73 -29.40
N ASP A 737 -15.37 30.09 -29.83
CA ASP A 737 -14.30 30.69 -29.01
C ASP A 737 -13.96 29.86 -27.74
N VAL A 738 -13.90 28.53 -27.90
CA VAL A 738 -13.59 27.57 -26.84
C VAL A 738 -12.11 27.18 -26.89
N SER A 739 -11.41 27.26 -25.75
CA SER A 739 -9.99 26.90 -25.64
C SER A 739 -9.73 25.40 -25.89
N ASP A 740 -8.67 25.09 -26.64
CA ASP A 740 -8.22 23.71 -26.89
C ASP A 740 -7.75 23.00 -25.62
N SER A 741 -7.29 23.75 -24.61
CA SER A 741 -6.73 23.20 -23.36
C SER A 741 -7.78 22.64 -22.40
N TRP A 742 -9.08 22.80 -22.67
CA TRP A 742 -10.14 22.20 -21.84
C TRP A 742 -10.11 20.66 -21.89
N GLY A 743 -9.82 20.11 -23.07
CA GLY A 743 -9.85 18.67 -23.30
C GLY A 743 -11.23 18.04 -23.10
N THR A 744 -11.23 16.72 -22.98
CA THR A 744 -12.46 15.93 -22.78
C THR A 744 -12.25 14.85 -21.72
N ALA A 745 -13.30 14.58 -20.93
CA ALA A 745 -13.40 13.39 -20.10
C ALA A 745 -13.98 12.23 -20.93
N VAL A 746 -13.75 10.99 -20.48
CA VAL A 746 -14.30 9.78 -21.09
C VAL A 746 -15.18 9.08 -20.07
N ILE A 747 -16.45 8.90 -20.39
CA ILE A 747 -17.45 8.23 -19.58
C ILE A 747 -17.55 6.80 -20.10
N VAL A 748 -17.19 5.83 -19.26
CA VAL A 748 -17.37 4.41 -19.52
C VAL A 748 -18.56 3.93 -18.70
N GLN A 749 -19.67 3.65 -19.38
CA GLN A 749 -20.97 3.43 -18.76
C GLN A 749 -21.59 2.12 -19.26
N THR A 750 -22.20 1.36 -18.36
CA THR A 750 -22.92 0.12 -18.68
C THR A 750 -24.01 0.37 -19.73
N MET A 751 -24.12 -0.53 -20.72
CA MET A 751 -25.18 -0.48 -21.72
C MET A 751 -26.54 -0.80 -21.10
N VAL A 752 -27.57 -0.12 -21.61
CA VAL A 752 -28.99 -0.39 -21.34
C VAL A 752 -29.70 -0.49 -22.69
N TYR A 753 -30.62 -1.43 -22.82
CA TYR A 753 -31.15 -1.85 -24.12
C TYR A 753 -32.61 -1.47 -24.32
N GLY A 754 -32.84 -0.39 -25.09
CA GLY A 754 -34.17 -0.02 -25.59
C GLY A 754 -34.73 -0.97 -26.66
N ASN A 755 -33.88 -1.84 -27.22
CA ASN A 755 -34.17 -2.81 -28.27
C ASN A 755 -34.34 -4.26 -27.77
N ARG A 756 -34.47 -4.47 -26.46
CA ARG A 756 -34.60 -5.82 -25.86
C ARG A 756 -35.93 -6.49 -26.18
N SER A 757 -37.02 -5.73 -26.25
CA SER A 757 -38.34 -6.27 -26.54
C SER A 757 -39.28 -5.17 -27.05
N GLN A 758 -40.53 -5.54 -27.33
CA GLN A 758 -41.56 -4.55 -27.66
C GLN A 758 -41.96 -3.67 -26.47
N SER A 759 -41.63 -4.07 -25.23
CA SER A 759 -41.89 -3.32 -24.00
C SER A 759 -40.70 -2.47 -23.54
N SER A 760 -39.58 -2.49 -24.27
CA SER A 760 -38.43 -1.61 -24.06
C SER A 760 -38.46 -0.44 -25.05
N GLY A 761 -37.69 0.61 -24.77
CA GLY A 761 -37.55 1.73 -25.69
C GLY A 761 -36.52 2.77 -25.22
N SER A 762 -36.19 3.68 -26.13
CA SER A 762 -35.34 4.84 -25.86
C SER A 762 -36.05 6.11 -26.29
N GLY A 763 -35.66 7.25 -25.73
CA GLY A 763 -36.24 8.53 -26.11
C GLY A 763 -35.42 9.72 -25.67
N VAL A 764 -35.78 10.86 -26.25
CA VAL A 764 -35.32 12.18 -25.84
C VAL A 764 -36.54 13.01 -25.48
N LEU A 765 -36.54 13.59 -24.29
CA LEU A 765 -37.59 14.49 -23.85
C LEU A 765 -37.04 15.84 -23.44
N PHE A 766 -37.91 16.83 -23.50
CA PHE A 766 -37.72 18.19 -23.04
C PHE A 766 -38.69 18.45 -21.90
N THR A 767 -38.24 19.13 -20.86
CA THR A 767 -39.09 19.45 -19.69
C THR A 767 -39.92 20.72 -19.89
N ALA A 768 -39.78 21.39 -21.03
CA ALA A 768 -40.61 22.52 -21.43
C ALA A 768 -40.95 22.45 -22.92
N HIS A 769 -42.00 23.18 -23.30
CA HIS A 769 -42.39 23.26 -24.70
C HIS A 769 -41.29 23.95 -25.54
N PRO A 770 -40.82 23.36 -26.65
CA PRO A 770 -39.69 23.88 -27.43
C PRO A 770 -39.94 25.22 -28.12
N TYR A 771 -41.16 25.45 -28.60
CA TYR A 771 -41.51 26.64 -29.39
C TYR A 771 -42.35 27.70 -28.66
N ARG A 772 -43.08 27.32 -27.61
CA ARG A 772 -43.99 28.21 -26.87
C ARG A 772 -43.43 28.48 -25.48
N LYS A 773 -43.55 29.73 -25.02
CA LYS A 773 -43.20 30.12 -23.66
C LYS A 773 -44.30 29.69 -22.69
N VAL A 774 -44.32 28.40 -22.33
CA VAL A 774 -45.18 27.87 -21.27
C VAL A 774 -44.37 27.84 -19.97
N GLN A 775 -44.91 28.39 -18.88
CA GLN A 775 -44.21 28.48 -17.58
C GLN A 775 -44.33 27.22 -16.69
N ARG A 776 -44.81 26.09 -17.24
CA ARG A 776 -44.93 24.81 -16.53
C ARG A 776 -44.06 23.74 -17.15
N VAL A 777 -43.66 22.76 -16.35
CA VAL A 777 -43.10 21.49 -16.83
C VAL A 777 -44.15 20.78 -17.68
N ALA A 778 -43.79 20.54 -18.93
CA ALA A 778 -44.57 19.78 -19.90
C ALA A 778 -43.59 18.90 -20.68
N LEU A 779 -43.83 17.59 -20.71
CA LEU A 779 -42.94 16.65 -21.39
C LEU A 779 -43.21 16.68 -22.89
N TRP A 780 -42.18 17.01 -23.66
CA TRP A 780 -42.22 17.08 -25.11
C TRP A 780 -41.06 16.27 -25.68
N GLY A 781 -41.22 15.60 -26.83
CA GLY A 781 -40.09 14.94 -27.49
C GLY A 781 -40.50 13.74 -28.30
N ASP A 782 -39.56 12.82 -28.50
CA ASP A 782 -39.74 11.64 -29.33
C ASP A 782 -39.14 10.41 -28.63
N TYR A 783 -39.88 9.30 -28.67
CA TYR A 783 -39.39 7.99 -28.24
C TYR A 783 -39.69 6.92 -29.30
N ALA A 784 -38.96 5.81 -29.25
CA ALA A 784 -39.22 4.61 -30.05
C ALA A 784 -39.16 3.37 -29.15
N TYR A 785 -40.10 2.44 -29.32
CA TYR A 785 -40.11 1.16 -28.61
C TYR A 785 -39.46 0.08 -29.47
N GLY A 786 -38.70 -0.81 -28.86
CA GLY A 786 -37.93 -1.86 -29.55
C GLY A 786 -36.70 -1.36 -30.32
N ASP A 787 -36.26 -0.12 -30.08
CA ASP A 787 -35.14 0.51 -30.77
C ASP A 787 -34.21 1.23 -29.77
N GLN A 788 -32.98 1.56 -30.20
CA GLN A 788 -32.00 2.30 -29.39
C GLN A 788 -32.03 3.80 -29.74
N GLY A 789 -31.52 4.63 -28.83
CA GLY A 789 -31.52 6.10 -29.01
C GLY A 789 -30.87 6.59 -30.30
N GLU A 790 -29.85 5.90 -30.83
CA GLU A 790 -29.22 6.24 -32.10
C GLU A 790 -30.22 6.23 -33.28
N ASP A 791 -31.18 5.30 -33.26
CA ASP A 791 -32.14 5.14 -34.35
C ASP A 791 -33.07 6.36 -34.43
N ILE A 792 -33.41 6.95 -33.28
CA ILE A 792 -34.25 8.15 -33.15
C ILE A 792 -33.52 9.36 -33.73
N VAL A 793 -32.26 9.57 -33.32
CA VAL A 793 -31.45 10.71 -33.78
C VAL A 793 -31.21 10.65 -35.30
N SER A 794 -31.10 9.44 -35.83
CA SER A 794 -30.87 9.23 -37.26
C SER A 794 -32.12 9.35 -38.14
N GLY A 795 -33.32 9.40 -37.55
CA GLY A 795 -34.59 9.44 -38.29
C GLY A 795 -34.91 8.16 -39.07
N LEU A 796 -34.27 7.03 -38.74
CA LEU A 796 -34.40 5.76 -39.46
C LEU A 796 -35.57 4.90 -38.97
N VAL A 797 -36.15 5.26 -37.83
CA VAL A 797 -37.28 4.57 -37.21
C VAL A 797 -38.44 5.53 -37.00
N THR A 798 -39.65 4.98 -36.96
CA THR A 798 -40.85 5.75 -36.66
C THR A 798 -40.83 6.13 -35.18
N SER A 799 -40.60 7.40 -34.87
CA SER A 799 -40.74 7.91 -33.51
C SER A 799 -42.20 8.13 -33.14
N TYR A 800 -42.46 8.22 -31.84
CA TYR A 800 -43.77 8.51 -31.26
C TYR A 800 -43.67 9.65 -30.23
N PRO A 801 -44.74 10.43 -30.03
CA PRO A 801 -44.73 11.55 -29.08
C PRO A 801 -44.62 11.09 -27.63
N ILE A 802 -44.06 11.92 -26.76
CA ILE A 802 -43.95 11.61 -25.33
C ILE A 802 -45.30 11.75 -24.61
N SER A 803 -46.04 12.83 -24.87
CA SER A 803 -47.29 13.15 -24.16
C SER A 803 -48.52 13.20 -25.09
N VAL A 804 -49.70 13.04 -24.50
CA VAL A 804 -50.99 13.20 -25.19
C VAL A 804 -51.16 14.62 -25.72
N GLU A 805 -50.81 15.62 -24.90
CA GLU A 805 -50.85 17.04 -25.29
C GLU A 805 -50.00 17.31 -26.55
N GLN A 806 -48.81 16.71 -26.62
CA GLN A 806 -47.97 16.79 -27.82
C GLN A 806 -48.64 16.13 -29.02
N ALA A 807 -49.17 14.92 -28.86
CA ALA A 807 -49.80 14.19 -29.97
C ALA A 807 -50.99 14.97 -30.56
N GLU A 808 -51.84 15.56 -29.72
CA GLU A 808 -52.98 16.36 -30.16
C GLU A 808 -52.55 17.63 -30.94
N LEU A 809 -51.51 18.33 -30.47
CA LEU A 809 -51.01 19.53 -31.14
C LEU A 809 -50.26 19.22 -32.44
N ASP A 810 -49.50 18.11 -32.47
CA ASP A 810 -48.71 17.70 -33.63
C ASP A 810 -49.57 16.93 -34.67
N GLY A 811 -50.83 16.61 -34.35
CA GLY A 811 -51.71 15.78 -35.19
C GLY A 811 -51.24 14.32 -35.32
N ARG A 812 -50.56 13.81 -34.29
CA ARG A 812 -50.01 12.44 -34.21
C ARG A 812 -50.93 11.52 -33.40
N SER A 813 -50.73 10.21 -33.53
CA SER A 813 -51.56 9.20 -32.85
C SER A 813 -51.38 9.26 -31.32
N VAL A 814 -52.48 9.51 -30.60
CA VAL A 814 -52.54 9.54 -29.13
C VAL A 814 -52.28 8.16 -28.51
N ASP A 815 -52.85 7.10 -29.10
CA ASP A 815 -52.73 5.72 -28.59
C ASP A 815 -51.29 5.19 -28.56
N LYS A 816 -50.37 5.85 -29.29
CA LYS A 816 -48.95 5.47 -29.37
C LYS A 816 -48.04 6.34 -28.52
N THR A 817 -48.58 7.28 -27.76
CA THR A 817 -47.78 8.13 -26.87
C THR A 817 -47.13 7.34 -25.73
N LEU A 818 -46.00 7.83 -25.21
CA LEU A 818 -45.35 7.21 -24.04
C LEU A 818 -46.30 7.22 -22.84
N GLU A 819 -47.01 8.34 -22.64
CA GLU A 819 -48.01 8.54 -21.59
C GLU A 819 -49.11 7.48 -21.56
N VAL A 820 -49.62 7.05 -22.72
CA VAL A 820 -50.68 6.04 -22.80
C VAL A 820 -50.12 4.61 -22.76
N ARG A 821 -49.01 4.36 -23.46
CA ARG A 821 -48.48 3.01 -23.66
C ARG A 821 -47.65 2.50 -22.48
N TYR A 822 -46.88 3.38 -21.84
CA TYR A 822 -45.99 3.08 -20.72
C TYR A 822 -46.21 4.12 -19.60
N PRO A 823 -47.39 4.11 -18.95
CA PRO A 823 -47.78 5.17 -18.01
C PRO A 823 -46.81 5.30 -16.83
N ASP A 824 -46.29 4.18 -16.30
CA ASP A 824 -45.38 4.20 -15.15
C ASP A 824 -44.03 4.85 -15.50
N ILE A 825 -43.50 4.56 -16.69
CA ILE A 825 -42.30 5.23 -17.23
C ILE A 825 -42.54 6.73 -17.39
N TYR A 826 -43.68 7.12 -17.97
CA TYR A 826 -44.03 8.53 -18.18
C TYR A 826 -44.18 9.28 -16.85
N GLN A 827 -44.86 8.68 -15.86
CA GLN A 827 -45.05 9.30 -14.54
C GLN A 827 -43.72 9.49 -13.81
N GLU A 828 -42.82 8.52 -13.88
CA GLU A 828 -41.48 8.65 -13.29
C GLU A 828 -40.68 9.77 -13.97
N LEU A 829 -40.67 9.83 -15.31
CA LEU A 829 -40.03 10.93 -16.06
C LEU A 829 -40.63 12.30 -15.73
N LEU A 830 -41.95 12.38 -15.54
CA LEU A 830 -42.64 13.61 -15.16
C LEU A 830 -42.26 14.05 -13.74
N SER A 831 -42.19 13.09 -12.81
CA SER A 831 -41.75 13.31 -11.42
C SER A 831 -40.33 13.86 -11.39
N ILE A 832 -39.39 13.17 -12.07
CA ILE A 832 -37.99 13.58 -12.19
C ILE A 832 -37.89 14.99 -12.81
N SER A 833 -38.62 15.24 -13.91
CA SER A 833 -38.60 16.53 -14.60
C SER A 833 -39.11 17.68 -13.72
N ARG A 834 -40.14 17.43 -12.89
CA ARG A 834 -40.65 18.41 -11.93
C ARG A 834 -39.64 18.66 -10.81
N GLU A 835 -39.01 17.63 -10.28
CA GLU A 835 -37.99 17.79 -9.24
C GLU A 835 -36.79 18.60 -9.75
N LEU A 836 -36.28 18.29 -10.96
CA LEU A 836 -35.16 19.02 -11.55
C LEU A 836 -35.51 20.51 -11.77
N VAL A 837 -36.66 20.81 -12.37
CA VAL A 837 -37.01 22.19 -12.74
C VAL A 837 -37.57 22.99 -11.55
N TYR A 838 -38.50 22.43 -10.78
CA TYR A 838 -39.20 23.17 -9.73
C TYR A 838 -38.46 23.15 -8.40
N ASP A 839 -37.94 22.00 -7.97
CA ASP A 839 -37.34 21.87 -6.65
C ASP A 839 -35.86 22.27 -6.69
N LYS A 840 -35.13 21.76 -7.68
CA LYS A 840 -33.71 22.05 -7.89
C LYS A 840 -33.44 23.32 -8.71
N ARG A 841 -34.49 23.95 -9.25
CA ARG A 841 -34.41 25.21 -10.02
C ARG A 841 -33.50 25.14 -11.23
N TRP A 842 -33.36 23.96 -11.84
CA TRP A 842 -32.65 23.84 -13.11
C TRP A 842 -33.40 24.57 -14.21
N ASN A 843 -32.67 25.05 -15.22
CA ASN A 843 -33.28 25.48 -16.46
C ASN A 843 -34.09 24.32 -17.07
N PRO A 844 -35.02 24.59 -18.01
CA PRO A 844 -35.62 23.51 -18.79
C PRO A 844 -34.54 22.58 -19.34
N GLN A 845 -34.75 21.27 -19.16
CA GLN A 845 -33.78 20.24 -19.49
C GLN A 845 -34.17 19.49 -20.75
N GLU A 846 -33.16 19.01 -21.46
CA GLU A 846 -33.23 17.93 -22.42
C GLU A 846 -32.66 16.67 -21.77
N ILE A 847 -33.46 15.61 -21.70
CA ILE A 847 -33.16 14.35 -21.02
C ILE A 847 -33.17 13.21 -22.04
N GLU A 848 -32.07 12.48 -22.12
CA GLU A 848 -31.97 11.21 -22.85
C GLU A 848 -32.28 10.07 -21.87
N PHE A 849 -33.20 9.18 -22.22
CA PHE A 849 -33.60 8.07 -21.37
C PHE A 849 -33.76 6.77 -22.16
N THR A 850 -33.72 5.65 -21.45
CA THR A 850 -33.98 4.31 -21.98
C THR A 850 -34.68 3.47 -20.92
N PHE A 851 -35.62 2.63 -21.32
CA PHE A 851 -36.29 1.69 -20.44
C PHE A 851 -36.23 0.28 -21.02
N GLU A 852 -35.94 -0.71 -20.18
CA GLU A 852 -35.81 -2.12 -20.62
C GLU A 852 -37.13 -2.91 -20.48
N GLY A 853 -38.12 -2.31 -19.82
CA GLY A 853 -39.47 -2.84 -19.70
C GLY A 853 -40.44 -1.77 -19.19
N PRO A 854 -41.71 -2.13 -18.96
CA PRO A 854 -42.79 -1.17 -18.74
C PRO A 854 -42.77 -0.54 -17.34
N ASP A 855 -42.03 -1.11 -16.40
CA ASP A 855 -42.01 -0.68 -15.00
C ASP A 855 -41.04 0.49 -14.77
N ALA A 856 -41.41 1.43 -13.88
CA ALA A 856 -40.58 2.59 -13.53
C ALA A 856 -39.17 2.23 -13.03
N SER A 857 -39.00 1.06 -12.38
CA SER A 857 -37.69 0.58 -11.90
C SER A 857 -36.73 0.20 -13.03
N GLN A 858 -37.23 0.03 -14.25
CA GLN A 858 -36.45 -0.30 -15.44
C GLN A 858 -36.19 0.93 -16.32
N LEU A 859 -36.52 2.14 -15.86
CA LEU A 859 -36.17 3.40 -16.49
C LEU A 859 -34.74 3.80 -16.12
N PHE A 860 -33.97 4.25 -17.10
CA PHE A 860 -32.61 4.74 -16.93
C PHE A 860 -32.41 6.09 -17.62
N LEU A 861 -31.81 7.04 -16.91
CA LEU A 861 -31.39 8.33 -17.43
C LEU A 861 -29.96 8.23 -17.96
N LEU A 862 -29.78 8.53 -19.25
CA LEU A 862 -28.50 8.42 -19.93
C LEU A 862 -27.77 9.76 -20.05
N GLN A 863 -28.51 10.87 -20.04
CA GLN A 863 -27.96 12.21 -20.11
C GLN A 863 -29.00 13.24 -19.69
N THR A 864 -28.56 14.36 -19.12
CA THR A 864 -29.36 15.57 -19.00
C THR A 864 -28.49 16.78 -19.31
N ARG A 865 -29.07 17.79 -19.96
CA ARG A 865 -28.44 19.07 -20.26
C ARG A 865 -29.48 20.18 -20.36
N ASP A 866 -29.02 21.43 -20.24
CA ASP A 866 -29.88 22.58 -20.52
C ASP A 866 -30.45 22.51 -21.94
N MET A 867 -31.78 22.64 -22.02
CA MET A 867 -32.51 22.68 -23.27
C MET A 867 -32.15 23.94 -24.05
N ILE A 868 -31.72 23.77 -25.30
CA ILE A 868 -31.52 24.89 -26.22
C ILE A 868 -32.89 25.41 -26.64
N THR A 869 -33.34 26.51 -26.04
CA THR A 869 -34.58 27.15 -26.47
C THR A 869 -34.32 27.86 -27.79
N ILE A 870 -34.94 27.39 -28.88
CA ILE A 870 -34.91 28.08 -30.16
C ILE A 870 -35.67 29.39 -29.97
N LYS A 871 -34.95 30.48 -29.68
CA LYS A 871 -35.51 31.82 -29.84
C LYS A 871 -35.87 31.90 -31.31
N LYS A 872 -37.16 32.03 -31.64
CA LYS A 872 -37.61 32.35 -32.99
C LYS A 872 -36.96 33.68 -33.36
N GLN A 873 -35.77 33.61 -33.96
CA GLN A 873 -34.99 34.76 -34.35
C GLN A 873 -35.59 35.18 -35.69
N GLU A 874 -36.35 36.28 -35.68
CA GLU A 874 -36.69 36.95 -36.93
C GLU A 874 -35.36 37.30 -37.60
N ARG A 875 -35.05 36.63 -38.72
CA ARG A 875 -33.83 36.89 -39.48
C ARG A 875 -34.05 38.18 -40.27
N PHE A 876 -33.37 39.23 -39.85
CA PHE A 876 -33.22 40.45 -40.64
C PHE A 876 -31.86 40.38 -41.34
N GLN A 877 -31.79 40.60 -42.65
CA GLN A 877 -30.51 40.89 -43.31
C GLN A 877 -30.10 42.30 -42.91
N VAL A 878 -29.08 42.45 -42.07
CA VAL A 878 -28.69 43.78 -41.53
C VAL A 878 -27.34 44.28 -42.04
N PHE A 879 -26.45 43.40 -42.50
CA PHE A 879 -25.19 43.77 -43.15
C PHE A 879 -24.93 42.89 -44.37
N ALA A 880 -24.29 43.44 -45.40
CA ALA A 880 -23.82 42.69 -46.57
C ALA A 880 -22.55 41.93 -46.21
N ASP A 881 -22.47 40.66 -46.61
CA ASP A 881 -21.28 39.83 -46.42
C ASP A 881 -20.16 40.33 -47.35
N ALA A 882 -19.02 40.73 -46.78
CA ALA A 882 -17.85 41.10 -47.56
C ALA A 882 -16.56 41.04 -46.75
N GLU A 883 -15.48 40.63 -47.43
CA GLU A 883 -14.05 40.70 -47.06
C GLU A 883 -13.62 42.09 -46.49
N ALA A 884 -14.40 43.13 -46.77
CA ALA A 884 -14.21 44.48 -46.26
C ALA A 884 -14.54 44.63 -44.76
N VAL A 885 -15.50 43.87 -44.22
CA VAL A 885 -15.90 43.94 -42.80
C VAL A 885 -14.81 43.33 -41.91
N GLU A 886 -14.19 42.24 -42.36
CA GLU A 886 -13.10 41.56 -41.64
C GLU A 886 -11.84 42.44 -41.56
N LYS A 887 -11.51 43.15 -42.65
CA LYS A 887 -10.41 44.14 -42.69
C LYS A 887 -10.68 45.38 -41.81
N ALA A 888 -11.94 45.68 -41.52
CA ALA A 888 -12.36 46.82 -40.69
C ALA A 888 -12.65 46.44 -39.22
N TYR A 889 -12.33 45.21 -38.81
CA TYR A 889 -12.56 44.73 -37.46
C TYR A 889 -11.62 45.41 -36.45
N LEU A 890 -12.19 46.17 -35.50
CA LEU A 890 -11.42 46.89 -34.48
C LEU A 890 -11.48 46.24 -33.09
N GLY A 891 -12.48 45.40 -32.79
CA GLY A 891 -12.61 44.71 -31.51
C GLY A 891 -14.00 44.11 -31.23
N LYS A 892 -14.14 43.36 -30.13
CA LYS A 892 -15.40 42.76 -29.65
C LYS A 892 -15.77 43.23 -28.23
N GLY A 893 -17.07 43.40 -27.98
CA GLY A 893 -17.65 43.73 -26.68
C GLY A 893 -18.90 42.90 -26.37
N ILE A 894 -19.53 43.15 -25.22
CA ILE A 894 -20.75 42.45 -24.81
C ILE A 894 -21.95 43.00 -25.59
N GLY A 895 -22.62 42.16 -26.37
CA GLY A 895 -23.80 42.53 -27.15
C GLY A 895 -25.05 42.71 -26.29
N VAL A 896 -25.35 43.94 -25.88
CA VAL A 896 -26.46 44.25 -24.97
C VAL A 896 -27.84 44.17 -25.65
N SER A 897 -27.97 44.54 -26.92
CA SER A 897 -29.27 44.65 -27.61
C SER A 897 -29.49 43.65 -28.75
N GLY A 898 -28.47 42.87 -29.14
CA GLY A 898 -28.58 41.82 -30.17
C GLY A 898 -28.98 42.32 -31.57
N SER A 899 -28.84 43.62 -31.85
CA SER A 899 -29.14 44.23 -33.15
C SER A 899 -27.87 44.76 -33.83
N ALA A 900 -28.01 45.16 -35.09
CA ALA A 900 -26.96 45.72 -35.91
C ALA A 900 -27.19 47.23 -36.09
N LEU A 901 -26.11 48.02 -35.97
CA LEU A 901 -26.12 49.47 -36.12
C LEU A 901 -25.00 49.88 -37.09
N SER A 902 -25.35 50.66 -38.10
CA SER A 902 -24.40 51.33 -39.00
C SER A 902 -24.51 52.83 -38.76
N GLY A 903 -23.38 53.54 -38.73
CA GLY A 903 -23.31 54.99 -38.49
C GLY A 903 -22.23 55.67 -39.30
#